data_AF-A0A6L5YWI8-F1
#
_entry.id   AF-A0A6L5YWI8-F1
#
_cell.length_a   1.000
_cell.length_b   1.000
_cell.length_c   1.000
_cell.angle_alpha   90.00
_cell.angle_beta   90.00
_cell.angle_gamma   90.00
#
_symmetry.space_group_name_H-M   'P 1'
#
loop_
_entity.id
_entity.type
_entity.pdbx_description
1 polymer ?
#
loop_
_entity_poly.entity_id
_entity_poly.type
_entity_poly.pdbx_seq_one_letter_code
_entity_poly.pdbx_strand_id
1 'polypeptide(L)'
;MPVHQLLQRILVHLAVAEGGDECGNRALEHDVYLCFAAPCLAPKPPVGKTRPRRKGQTAGRGFDKVGQNGQCRAPYRFRVPIPRRTRTSPTRASTTRPSSPMIRFPRAAARLTCHLLILGVTAAPALAFQPEFLSQALRQVWARDYDAAAAAAARAGDPVAADIVDWHRLRAGQGGWGDYARFLTANADWPGLPLMRKRAEAEIPGALPAEQVRAFFLVDKPQTGRGAMLYAAALGGAAGAAERARAWRELPMTGDERSQFLQRFGAELAPLHRARLQAMLWAGEVQAAEAMLPLVPAADAALARARIALQRQADGVDSLIAKIPASHADDGGLAHDRFAWRMSKGRWDDGEALILARSVSAESLGRPEAWSNRRRSIARNAMREGRVQAAYQIASRHFLTEGSDYADLEWLAGYLALVHLNDPVTATRHFQRFAAAVETPISLGRAGYWLGRAHEATGDIAAARRAYAAGARHQTSFYGQLAAERAGIAPDQEIVQRGLPDWRGRGFARSGPVQAARLLQAAGDPVTSLRFLLHVQESLGPEDAAALARMSLEIGQTPAAVRIAKRVVREGAVWPDAYYPLTGQTDAARGIPPELALAIARQESELNPVAVSPAGARGLMQLMPGTAKKVAGDLGLPYSQARLTSDPDYNVRLGSRYLAEMLARYDGSVILAAAAYNAGPNRVDRWLGTYGDPRRPGVDPVLWTETIPFRETRNYVQRVAESLHVYRSRIAGRAGPIGLSRVLGAPLSGPLPAAPVVAAAPVVAVAPAPARTSVQTAAPAAAAQITRAATPVEVVTVAPAAPARPAGLAVAAERRAPAATRLRTAPRPRPR
;
A
#
# COMPACT_ATOMS: atom_id res chain seq x y z
N MET A 1 -4.87 28.70 1.80
CA MET A 1 -3.59 27.95 1.73
C MET A 1 -2.86 28.36 0.46
N PRO A 2 -1.53 28.56 0.48
CA PRO A 2 -0.75 28.88 -0.72
C PRO A 2 -0.56 27.62 -1.59
N VAL A 3 -0.69 27.80 -2.91
CA VAL A 3 -0.67 26.73 -3.94
C VAL A 3 0.58 25.84 -3.87
N HIS A 4 1.71 26.37 -3.39
CA HIS A 4 2.96 25.63 -3.21
C HIS A 4 2.83 24.40 -2.29
N GLN A 5 2.03 24.48 -1.22
CA GLN A 5 1.80 23.33 -0.31
C GLN A 5 0.91 22.26 -0.93
N LEU A 6 0.04 22.62 -1.87
CA LEU A 6 -0.78 21.67 -2.62
C LEU A 6 0.07 20.89 -3.64
N LEU A 7 1.01 21.57 -4.32
CA LEU A 7 1.90 20.97 -5.30
C LEU A 7 2.91 19.98 -4.68
N GLN A 8 3.44 20.27 -3.48
CA GLN A 8 4.28 19.30 -2.76
C GLN A 8 3.52 18.03 -2.35
N ARG A 9 2.23 18.14 -1.99
CA ARG A 9 1.39 16.96 -1.69
C ARG A 9 1.14 16.09 -2.92
N ILE A 10 1.01 16.67 -4.12
CA ILE A 10 0.79 15.93 -5.38
C ILE A 10 2.08 15.21 -5.83
N LEU A 11 3.24 15.87 -5.75
CA LEU A 11 4.52 15.29 -6.21
C LEU A 11 5.00 14.08 -5.38
N VAL A 12 4.64 14.00 -4.10
CA VAL A 12 5.00 12.85 -3.23
C VAL A 12 4.18 11.60 -3.53
N HIS A 13 3.05 11.70 -4.24
CA HIS A 13 2.20 10.54 -4.60
C HIS A 13 2.44 9.98 -6.01
N LEU A 14 3.14 10.70 -6.90
CA LEU A 14 3.36 10.27 -8.29
C LEU A 14 4.63 9.43 -8.54
N ALA A 15 5.42 9.10 -7.51
CA ALA A 15 6.74 8.48 -7.66
C ALA A 15 6.85 7.00 -7.21
N VAL A 16 5.74 6.31 -6.92
CA VAL A 16 5.76 4.89 -6.48
C VAL A 16 4.70 4.05 -7.21
N ALA A 17 4.79 4.01 -8.53
CA ALA A 17 4.13 2.99 -9.36
C ALA A 17 4.86 2.80 -10.70
N GLU A 18 5.66 1.72 -10.77
CA GLU A 18 6.28 1.05 -11.95
C GLU A 18 7.81 0.87 -11.82
N GLY A 19 8.25 -0.40 -11.83
CA GLY A 19 9.64 -0.84 -11.71
C GLY A 19 9.68 -2.22 -11.04
N GLY A 20 10.12 -3.26 -11.76
CA GLY A 20 10.04 -4.66 -11.33
C GLY A 20 11.33 -5.23 -10.73
N ASP A 21 11.18 -6.32 -9.97
CA ASP A 21 12.22 -7.26 -9.53
C ASP A 21 13.52 -6.70 -8.91
N GLU A 22 13.43 -6.21 -7.67
CA GLU A 22 14.51 -6.41 -6.68
C GLU A 22 13.96 -6.56 -5.25
N CYS A 23 14.39 -7.62 -4.53
CA CYS A 23 13.95 -7.88 -3.15
C CYS A 23 14.58 -6.91 -2.14
N GLY A 24 13.99 -5.72 -1.99
CA GLY A 24 14.44 -4.70 -1.04
C GLY A 24 13.29 -4.09 -0.24
N ASN A 25 13.09 -4.56 1.00
CA ASN A 25 12.11 -4.02 1.95
C ASN A 25 12.13 -2.47 1.98
N ARG A 26 11.06 -1.82 1.50
CA ARG A 26 10.60 -0.49 1.95
C ARG A 26 9.28 -0.69 2.69
N ALA A 27 9.11 -0.01 3.80
CA ALA A 27 7.95 -0.23 4.67
C ALA A 27 6.70 0.42 4.08
N LEU A 28 5.58 -0.31 4.06
CA LEU A 28 4.31 0.11 4.65
C LEU A 28 3.32 -1.08 4.73
N GLU A 29 2.55 -1.06 5.81
CA GLU A 29 1.21 -1.62 6.05
C GLU A 29 0.57 -2.53 4.96
N HIS A 30 0.60 -3.86 5.17
CA HIS A 30 -0.25 -4.92 4.58
C HIS A 30 -1.06 -4.57 3.29
N ASP A 31 -0.37 -4.23 2.20
CA ASP A 31 -0.94 -4.40 0.87
C ASP A 31 -0.84 -5.87 0.47
N VAL A 32 -1.96 -6.59 0.52
CA VAL A 32 -2.10 -7.91 -0.11
C VAL A 32 -2.08 -7.72 -1.62
N TYR A 33 -0.87 -7.71 -2.20
CA TYR A 33 -0.65 -7.69 -3.64
C TYR A 33 -1.21 -8.96 -4.28
N LEU A 34 -2.31 -8.80 -5.02
CA LEU A 34 -2.88 -9.82 -5.88
C LEU A 34 -1.93 -10.09 -7.07
N CYS A 35 -1.11 -11.12 -6.95
CA CYS A 35 -0.36 -11.67 -8.08
C CYS A 35 -1.33 -12.45 -8.98
N PHE A 36 -1.48 -12.02 -10.23
CA PHE A 36 -2.28 -12.74 -11.21
C PHE A 36 -1.59 -14.04 -11.64
N ALA A 37 -2.28 -15.17 -11.51
CA ALA A 37 -1.84 -16.43 -12.10
C ALA A 37 -2.19 -16.45 -13.60
N ALA A 38 -1.17 -16.34 -14.46
CA ALA A 38 -1.27 -16.83 -15.84
C ALA A 38 -0.99 -18.34 -15.86
N PRO A 39 -1.57 -19.12 -16.81
CA PRO A 39 -1.52 -20.58 -16.76
C PRO A 39 -0.09 -21.13 -16.94
N CYS A 40 0.22 -22.18 -16.18
CA CYS A 40 1.53 -22.82 -16.16
C CYS A 40 1.89 -23.46 -17.51
N LEU A 41 2.99 -23.02 -18.12
CA LEU A 41 3.73 -23.84 -19.08
C LEU A 41 4.58 -24.88 -18.33
N ALA A 42 4.67 -26.09 -18.89
CA ALA A 42 5.22 -27.26 -18.20
C ALA A 42 6.70 -27.12 -17.79
N PRO A 43 7.13 -27.71 -16.66
CA PRO A 43 8.51 -27.61 -16.20
C PRO A 43 9.48 -28.44 -17.06
N LYS A 44 10.62 -27.84 -17.43
CA LYS A 44 11.78 -28.58 -17.96
C LYS A 44 12.43 -29.43 -16.86
N PRO A 45 13.00 -30.62 -17.18
CA PRO A 45 13.65 -31.47 -16.20
C PRO A 45 14.96 -30.84 -15.65
N PRO A 46 15.35 -31.13 -14.40
CA PRO A 46 16.49 -30.49 -13.76
C PRO A 46 17.84 -31.02 -14.28
N VAL A 47 18.73 -30.10 -14.67
CA VAL A 47 20.13 -30.40 -14.95
C VAL A 47 20.88 -30.61 -13.63
N GLY A 48 21.41 -31.81 -13.42
CA GLY A 48 22.12 -32.17 -12.21
C GLY A 48 23.45 -31.42 -12.06
N LYS A 49 23.66 -30.75 -10.92
CA LYS A 49 24.98 -30.27 -10.49
C LYS A 49 25.59 -31.27 -9.52
N THR A 50 26.69 -31.90 -9.94
CA THR A 50 27.49 -32.81 -9.13
C THR A 50 28.15 -32.07 -7.95
N ARG A 51 28.13 -32.70 -6.76
CA ARG A 51 29.03 -32.39 -5.64
C ARG A 51 29.84 -33.63 -5.30
N PRO A 52 31.15 -33.52 -4.98
CA PRO A 52 32.00 -34.67 -4.74
C PRO A 52 31.68 -35.35 -3.39
N ARG A 53 31.66 -36.69 -3.40
CA ARG A 53 31.54 -37.49 -2.16
C ARG A 53 32.87 -37.50 -1.39
N ARG A 54 32.81 -37.34 -0.07
CA ARG A 54 33.85 -37.84 0.84
C ARG A 54 33.75 -39.37 0.94
N LYS A 55 34.89 -40.06 1.06
CA LYS A 55 34.96 -41.51 1.30
C LYS A 55 34.54 -41.83 2.74
N GLY A 56 33.88 -42.98 2.91
CA GLY A 56 33.58 -43.61 4.20
C GLY A 56 32.99 -44.99 3.93
N GLN A 57 33.69 -46.05 4.36
CA GLN A 57 33.26 -47.44 4.19
C GLN A 57 32.33 -47.85 5.35
N THR A 58 31.32 -48.70 5.08
CA THR A 58 31.19 -50.04 5.69
C THR A 58 29.99 -50.85 5.12
N ALA A 59 30.27 -52.13 4.88
CA ALA A 59 29.43 -53.35 4.81
C ALA A 59 27.87 -53.31 4.69
N GLY A 60 27.32 -54.19 3.84
CA GLY A 60 25.92 -54.66 3.93
C GLY A 60 25.36 -55.37 2.68
N ARG A 61 25.32 -56.72 2.69
CA ARG A 61 24.65 -57.65 1.73
C ARG A 61 23.15 -57.30 1.60
N GLY A 62 22.35 -57.59 0.56
CA GLY A 62 22.35 -58.42 -0.66
C GLY A 62 20.86 -58.72 -0.97
N PHE A 63 20.31 -58.65 -2.20
CA PHE A 63 20.15 -59.76 -3.18
C PHE A 63 19.33 -59.27 -4.41
N ASP A 64 19.61 -59.83 -5.61
CA ASP A 64 18.80 -60.04 -6.85
C ASP A 64 17.77 -58.99 -7.39
N LYS A 65 17.79 -58.54 -8.67
CA LYS A 65 17.55 -59.22 -9.99
C LYS A 65 16.09 -59.75 -10.11
N VAL A 66 15.28 -59.59 -11.18
CA VAL A 66 15.41 -59.39 -12.66
C VAL A 66 14.21 -58.50 -13.13
N GLY A 67 14.30 -57.62 -14.15
CA GLY A 67 14.11 -57.95 -15.57
C GLY A 67 13.77 -56.75 -16.49
N GLN A 68 13.94 -56.95 -17.81
CA GLN A 68 13.83 -55.93 -18.88
C GLN A 68 12.55 -56.06 -19.73
N ASN A 69 12.39 -55.13 -20.69
CA ASN A 69 11.35 -55.01 -21.74
C ASN A 69 10.02 -54.38 -21.27
N GLY A 70 9.33 -53.52 -22.03
CA GLY A 70 9.67 -52.91 -23.32
C GLY A 70 8.43 -52.31 -24.02
N GLN A 71 8.65 -51.33 -24.91
CA GLN A 71 7.70 -50.76 -25.90
C GLN A 71 6.62 -49.75 -25.44
N CYS A 72 6.39 -48.79 -26.34
CA CYS A 72 5.46 -47.66 -26.23
C CYS A 72 4.04 -48.04 -26.68
N ARG A 73 3.00 -47.39 -26.12
CA ARG A 73 1.70 -47.20 -26.80
C ARG A 73 1.03 -45.88 -26.36
N ALA A 74 0.40 -45.21 -27.33
CA ALA A 74 -0.32 -43.93 -27.17
C ALA A 74 -1.85 -44.17 -26.96
N PRO A 75 -2.67 -43.14 -26.67
CA PRO A 75 -3.85 -43.28 -25.82
C PRO A 75 -5.17 -43.63 -26.53
N TYR A 76 -6.12 -44.15 -25.74
CA TYR A 76 -7.51 -44.37 -26.13
C TYR A 76 -8.32 -43.06 -26.25
N ARG A 77 -9.18 -43.00 -27.28
CA ARG A 77 -10.27 -42.01 -27.41
C ARG A 77 -11.60 -42.67 -27.07
N PHE A 78 -12.53 -41.91 -26.47
CA PHE A 78 -13.96 -42.25 -26.49
C PHE A 78 -14.73 -41.29 -27.39
N ARG A 79 -15.88 -41.76 -27.92
CA ARG A 79 -16.63 -41.17 -29.03
C ARG A 79 -18.12 -41.16 -28.65
N VAL A 80 -18.87 -40.12 -29.03
CA VAL A 80 -20.33 -40.01 -28.84
C VAL A 80 -20.98 -39.70 -30.20
N PRO A 81 -22.16 -40.28 -30.54
CA PRO A 81 -22.66 -40.29 -31.92
C PRO A 81 -23.65 -39.15 -32.27
N ILE A 82 -23.93 -39.02 -33.58
CA ILE A 82 -24.84 -38.05 -34.21
C ILE A 82 -25.85 -38.81 -35.09
N PRO A 83 -27.14 -38.44 -35.15
CA PRO A 83 -28.05 -38.76 -36.25
C PRO A 83 -28.23 -37.60 -37.24
N ARG A 84 -28.61 -37.89 -38.49
CA ARG A 84 -28.58 -36.96 -39.65
C ARG A 84 -29.95 -36.81 -40.35
N ARG A 85 -30.21 -35.58 -40.83
CA ARG A 85 -30.94 -35.20 -42.07
C ARG A 85 -32.46 -35.52 -42.12
N THR A 86 -33.30 -34.77 -42.84
CA THR A 86 -33.31 -34.53 -44.31
C THR A 86 -33.71 -33.11 -44.79
N ARG A 87 -33.57 -32.88 -46.10
CA ARG A 87 -33.88 -31.65 -46.88
C ARG A 87 -35.32 -31.69 -47.43
N THR A 88 -35.90 -30.51 -47.72
CA THR A 88 -36.59 -30.20 -48.99
C THR A 88 -36.71 -28.68 -49.23
N SER A 89 -36.73 -28.26 -50.49
CA SER A 89 -37.23 -26.97 -51.03
C SER A 89 -38.47 -27.31 -51.91
N PRO A 90 -39.32 -26.39 -52.48
CA PRO A 90 -38.91 -25.24 -53.35
C PRO A 90 -39.92 -24.04 -53.53
N THR A 91 -39.63 -23.19 -54.54
CA THR A 91 -40.56 -22.47 -55.49
C THR A 91 -41.18 -21.08 -55.22
N ARG A 92 -41.49 -20.40 -56.35
CA ARG A 92 -41.94 -19.00 -56.59
C ARG A 92 -43.44 -18.91 -56.98
N ALA A 93 -43.99 -17.68 -56.90
CA ALA A 93 -45.08 -17.04 -57.69
C ALA A 93 -46.05 -16.30 -56.72
N SER A 94 -46.68 -15.14 -56.93
CA SER A 94 -46.70 -13.97 -57.84
C SER A 94 -48.18 -13.48 -57.88
N THR A 95 -48.43 -12.18 -58.13
CA THR A 95 -49.78 -11.56 -58.39
C THR A 95 -50.80 -11.61 -57.22
N THR A 96 -51.74 -10.66 -57.00
CA THR A 96 -52.27 -9.53 -57.81
C THR A 96 -52.90 -8.43 -56.90
N ARG A 97 -53.13 -7.21 -57.44
CA ARG A 97 -53.99 -6.15 -56.85
C ARG A 97 -55.40 -6.15 -57.47
N PRO A 98 -56.38 -5.58 -56.76
CA PRO A 98 -57.21 -4.48 -57.29
C PRO A 98 -57.38 -3.35 -56.23
N SER A 99 -58.08 -2.22 -56.39
CA SER A 99 -58.44 -1.26 -57.45
C SER A 99 -59.39 -0.25 -56.76
N SER A 100 -59.33 1.05 -57.11
CA SER A 100 -59.99 2.16 -56.38
C SER A 100 -61.49 2.37 -56.72
N PRO A 101 -62.17 3.41 -56.16
CA PRO A 101 -62.26 4.69 -56.90
C PRO A 101 -62.37 6.01 -56.08
N MET A 102 -61.90 7.10 -56.71
CA MET A 102 -62.39 8.53 -56.78
C MET A 102 -62.95 9.26 -55.53
N ILE A 103 -62.58 10.53 -55.28
CA ILE A 103 -63.25 11.76 -55.80
C ILE A 103 -62.26 12.97 -55.89
N ARG A 104 -62.67 14.10 -56.51
CA ARG A 104 -61.86 15.19 -57.12
C ARG A 104 -61.78 16.54 -56.34
N PHE A 105 -60.59 17.20 -56.46
CA PHE A 105 -60.29 18.67 -56.54
C PHE A 105 -60.78 19.67 -55.45
N PRO A 106 -60.27 20.94 -55.36
CA PRO A 106 -59.14 21.61 -56.07
C PRO A 106 -58.05 22.23 -55.14
N ARG A 107 -57.13 23.04 -55.70
CA ARG A 107 -56.01 23.76 -55.02
C ARG A 107 -56.36 25.23 -54.70
N ALA A 108 -55.90 25.78 -53.57
CA ALA A 108 -55.64 27.23 -53.40
C ALA A 108 -54.72 27.59 -52.20
N ALA A 109 -53.82 28.55 -52.47
CA ALA A 109 -53.07 29.49 -51.61
C ALA A 109 -52.89 29.32 -50.08
N ALA A 110 -51.61 29.16 -49.69
CA ALA A 110 -50.85 29.85 -48.64
C ALA A 110 -51.57 30.68 -47.53
N ARG A 111 -51.27 30.35 -46.25
CA ARG A 111 -50.39 31.15 -45.35
C ARG A 111 -50.24 30.54 -43.94
N LEU A 112 -48.98 30.37 -43.53
CA LEU A 112 -48.39 30.48 -42.19
C LEU A 112 -49.30 30.45 -40.92
N THR A 113 -49.39 29.29 -40.25
CA THR A 113 -49.42 29.23 -38.77
C THR A 113 -48.72 27.98 -38.25
N CYS A 114 -47.81 28.14 -37.28
CA CYS A 114 -47.14 27.06 -36.57
C CYS A 114 -48.08 26.43 -35.53
N HIS A 115 -48.08 25.10 -35.32
CA HIS A 115 -48.37 24.44 -34.02
C HIS A 115 -48.00 22.93 -34.02
N LEU A 116 -47.21 22.54 -33.01
CA LEU A 116 -47.17 21.24 -32.32
C LEU A 116 -47.27 19.93 -33.14
N LEU A 117 -46.11 19.46 -33.61
CA LEU A 117 -45.85 18.02 -33.81
C LEU A 117 -45.11 17.49 -32.57
N ILE A 118 -45.85 16.92 -31.62
CA ILE A 118 -45.27 16.24 -30.46
C ILE A 118 -44.62 14.94 -30.96
N LEU A 119 -43.31 14.97 -31.15
CA LEU A 119 -42.49 13.77 -31.33
C LEU A 119 -42.50 13.00 -30.02
N GLY A 120 -43.38 12.01 -29.92
CA GLY A 120 -43.36 10.99 -28.89
C GLY A 120 -42.12 10.11 -29.04
N VAL A 121 -40.98 10.60 -28.55
CA VAL A 121 -39.81 9.77 -28.27
C VAL A 121 -40.23 8.83 -27.14
N THR A 122 -40.66 7.63 -27.49
CA THR A 122 -40.75 6.53 -26.54
C THR A 122 -39.35 6.24 -26.07
N ALA A 123 -39.01 6.74 -24.86
CA ALA A 123 -37.82 6.32 -24.17
C ALA A 123 -37.90 4.80 -24.01
N ALA A 124 -37.09 4.07 -24.78
CA ALA A 124 -36.98 2.63 -24.62
C ALA A 124 -36.64 2.37 -23.13
N PRO A 125 -37.35 1.46 -22.45
CA PRO A 125 -37.08 1.21 -21.05
C PRO A 125 -35.61 0.84 -20.90
N ALA A 126 -34.89 1.56 -20.05
CA ALA A 126 -33.50 1.25 -19.75
C ALA A 126 -33.46 -0.22 -19.31
N LEU A 127 -32.77 -1.06 -20.10
CA LEU A 127 -32.72 -2.49 -19.84
C LEU A 127 -32.08 -2.68 -18.46
N ALA A 128 -32.77 -3.44 -17.59
CA ALA A 128 -32.22 -3.75 -16.29
C ALA A 128 -30.87 -4.47 -16.46
N PHE A 129 -29.88 -4.06 -15.65
CA PHE A 129 -28.54 -4.62 -15.71
C PHE A 129 -28.56 -6.14 -15.45
N GLN A 130 -27.89 -6.89 -16.31
CA GLN A 130 -27.83 -8.35 -16.32
C GLN A 130 -26.40 -8.82 -15.98
N PRO A 131 -26.09 -9.10 -14.69
CA PRO A 131 -24.74 -9.40 -14.21
C PRO A 131 -24.12 -10.65 -14.84
N GLU A 132 -24.93 -11.61 -15.28
CA GLU A 132 -24.51 -12.84 -15.93
C GLU A 132 -23.79 -12.58 -17.27
N PHE A 133 -24.17 -11.52 -18.01
CA PHE A 133 -23.52 -11.14 -19.26
C PHE A 133 -22.19 -10.42 -19.01
N LEU A 134 -22.09 -9.57 -17.99
CA LEU A 134 -20.79 -9.02 -17.57
C LEU A 134 -19.88 -10.14 -17.02
N SER A 135 -20.41 -11.08 -16.25
CA SER A 135 -19.69 -12.27 -15.78
C SER A 135 -19.17 -13.11 -16.95
N GLN A 136 -19.96 -13.27 -18.01
CA GLN A 136 -19.54 -13.91 -19.25
C GLN A 136 -18.44 -13.12 -19.97
N ALA A 137 -18.59 -11.80 -20.09
CA ALA A 137 -17.60 -10.92 -20.71
C ALA A 137 -16.25 -11.01 -19.98
N LEU A 138 -16.25 -10.98 -18.64
CA LEU A 138 -15.04 -11.11 -17.82
C LEU A 138 -14.35 -12.47 -18.03
N ARG A 139 -15.09 -13.57 -18.18
CA ARG A 139 -14.49 -14.87 -18.54
C ARG A 139 -13.74 -14.81 -19.87
N GLN A 140 -14.29 -14.10 -20.87
CA GLN A 140 -13.62 -13.92 -22.17
C GLN A 140 -12.44 -12.95 -22.11
N VAL A 141 -12.51 -11.89 -21.29
CA VAL A 141 -11.35 -11.03 -20.96
C VAL A 141 -10.20 -11.84 -20.40
N TRP A 142 -10.45 -12.78 -19.46
CA TRP A 142 -9.42 -13.66 -18.91
C TRP A 142 -8.88 -14.68 -19.93
N ALA A 143 -9.70 -15.08 -20.90
CA ALA A 143 -9.27 -15.87 -22.07
C ALA A 143 -8.54 -15.05 -23.15
N ARG A 144 -8.51 -13.71 -23.03
CA ARG A 144 -8.03 -12.74 -24.03
C ARG A 144 -8.83 -12.69 -25.35
N ASP A 145 -10.07 -13.17 -25.33
CA ASP A 145 -11.02 -13.02 -26.44
C ASP A 145 -11.83 -11.73 -26.23
N TYR A 146 -11.27 -10.61 -26.68
CA TYR A 146 -11.86 -9.29 -26.45
C TYR A 146 -13.09 -9.02 -27.33
N ASP A 147 -13.21 -9.66 -28.49
CA ASP A 147 -14.37 -9.54 -29.37
C ASP A 147 -15.59 -10.27 -28.77
N ALA A 148 -15.40 -11.50 -28.28
CA ALA A 148 -16.44 -12.22 -27.54
C ALA A 148 -16.77 -11.54 -26.20
N ALA A 149 -15.79 -10.91 -25.55
CA ALA A 149 -16.03 -10.11 -24.36
C ALA A 149 -16.92 -8.89 -24.64
N ALA A 150 -16.62 -8.12 -25.71
CA ALA A 150 -17.41 -6.97 -26.11
C ALA A 150 -18.84 -7.35 -26.51
N ALA A 151 -19.00 -8.43 -27.27
CA ALA A 151 -20.31 -8.95 -27.66
C ALA A 151 -21.16 -9.43 -26.46
N ALA A 152 -20.52 -9.96 -25.42
CA ALA A 152 -21.20 -10.30 -24.16
C ALA A 152 -21.56 -9.04 -23.35
N ALA A 153 -20.62 -8.10 -23.19
CA ALA A 153 -20.83 -6.87 -22.43
C ALA A 153 -21.94 -5.98 -23.02
N ALA A 154 -22.06 -5.90 -24.35
CA ALA A 154 -23.15 -5.19 -25.03
C ALA A 154 -24.56 -5.69 -24.67
N ARG A 155 -24.69 -6.91 -24.12
CA ARG A 155 -25.96 -7.50 -23.68
C ARG A 155 -26.26 -7.24 -22.20
N ALA A 156 -25.32 -6.69 -21.43
CA ALA A 156 -25.46 -6.51 -19.99
C ALA A 156 -26.44 -5.40 -19.58
N GLY A 157 -26.92 -4.57 -20.51
CA GLY A 157 -27.91 -3.51 -20.24
C GLY A 157 -27.35 -2.20 -19.67
N ASP A 158 -26.04 -2.13 -19.42
CA ASP A 158 -25.36 -0.94 -18.89
C ASP A 158 -24.11 -0.63 -19.75
N PRO A 159 -23.94 0.62 -20.26
CA PRO A 159 -22.80 0.97 -21.11
C PRO A 159 -21.44 0.80 -20.41
N VAL A 160 -21.38 0.96 -19.08
CA VAL A 160 -20.13 0.82 -18.31
C VAL A 160 -19.58 -0.62 -18.37
N ALA A 161 -20.43 -1.61 -18.69
CA ALA A 161 -19.98 -2.97 -18.95
C ALA A 161 -19.04 -3.06 -20.16
N ALA A 162 -19.26 -2.25 -21.21
CA ALA A 162 -18.38 -2.18 -22.37
C ALA A 162 -17.07 -1.45 -22.03
N ASP A 163 -17.14 -0.34 -21.29
CA ASP A 163 -15.95 0.38 -20.82
C ASP A 163 -15.05 -0.51 -19.93
N ILE A 164 -15.61 -1.40 -19.11
CA ILE A 164 -14.85 -2.39 -18.34
C ILE A 164 -14.03 -3.31 -19.27
N VAL A 165 -14.64 -3.81 -20.36
CA VAL A 165 -13.94 -4.67 -21.33
C VAL A 165 -12.84 -3.89 -22.06
N ASP A 166 -13.13 -2.68 -22.53
CA ASP A 166 -12.17 -1.82 -23.22
C ASP A 166 -11.00 -1.41 -22.30
N TRP A 167 -11.27 -1.13 -21.03
CA TRP A 167 -10.26 -0.86 -20.02
C TRP A 167 -9.29 -2.04 -19.84
N HIS A 168 -9.81 -3.27 -19.76
CA HIS A 168 -8.98 -4.48 -19.71
C HIS A 168 -8.19 -4.70 -21.02
N ARG A 169 -8.82 -4.51 -22.18
CA ARG A 169 -8.23 -4.65 -23.52
C ARG A 169 -7.05 -3.69 -23.74
N LEU A 170 -7.25 -2.42 -23.46
CA LEU A 170 -6.25 -1.37 -23.66
C LEU A 170 -5.14 -1.44 -22.60
N ARG A 171 -5.43 -1.81 -21.35
CA ARG A 171 -4.37 -2.13 -20.36
C ARG A 171 -3.58 -3.40 -20.70
N ALA A 172 -4.09 -4.28 -21.56
CA ALA A 172 -3.33 -5.39 -22.13
C ALA A 172 -2.48 -4.98 -23.36
N GLY A 173 -2.70 -3.79 -23.92
CA GLY A 173 -1.99 -3.30 -25.10
C GLY A 173 -2.66 -3.66 -26.43
N GLN A 174 -3.95 -3.97 -26.42
CA GLN A 174 -4.69 -4.45 -27.60
C GLN A 174 -5.59 -3.36 -28.18
N GLY A 175 -4.98 -2.30 -28.75
CA GLY A 175 -5.74 -1.23 -29.41
C GLY A 175 -4.82 -0.17 -30.04
N GLY A 176 -5.35 0.57 -31.00
CA GLY A 176 -4.62 1.66 -31.67
C GLY A 176 -4.84 3.02 -31.00
N TRP A 177 -4.16 4.06 -31.50
CA TRP A 177 -4.28 5.44 -31.00
C TRP A 177 -5.72 5.92 -30.81
N GLY A 178 -6.59 5.65 -31.78
CA GLY A 178 -8.01 6.06 -31.73
C GLY A 178 -8.81 5.42 -30.60
N ASP A 179 -8.43 4.22 -30.15
CA ASP A 179 -9.05 3.58 -28.98
C ASP A 179 -8.56 4.23 -27.69
N TYR A 180 -7.24 4.41 -27.54
CA TYR A 180 -6.65 5.05 -26.37
C TYR A 180 -7.15 6.48 -26.21
N ALA A 181 -7.14 7.30 -27.26
CA ALA A 181 -7.60 8.68 -27.20
C ALA A 181 -9.07 8.76 -26.78
N ARG A 182 -9.94 7.98 -27.43
CA ARG A 182 -11.38 7.89 -27.13
C ARG A 182 -11.63 7.46 -25.68
N PHE A 183 -10.97 6.39 -25.22
CA PHE A 183 -11.12 5.91 -23.85
C PHE A 183 -10.62 6.92 -22.83
N LEU A 184 -9.41 7.47 -23.02
CA LEU A 184 -8.81 8.45 -22.09
C LEU A 184 -9.63 9.75 -21.99
N THR A 185 -10.36 10.13 -23.05
CA THR A 185 -11.30 11.26 -23.02
C THR A 185 -12.61 10.91 -22.32
N ALA A 186 -13.20 9.74 -22.59
CA ALA A 186 -14.49 9.34 -22.00
C ALA A 186 -14.38 8.95 -20.52
N ASN A 187 -13.27 8.33 -20.13
CA ASN A 187 -13.03 7.65 -18.86
C ASN A 187 -11.82 8.24 -18.13
N ALA A 188 -11.73 9.57 -18.11
CA ALA A 188 -10.59 10.34 -17.57
C ALA A 188 -10.37 10.21 -16.05
N ASP A 189 -11.32 9.61 -15.32
CA ASP A 189 -11.28 9.37 -13.88
C ASP A 189 -11.12 7.89 -13.51
N TRP A 190 -10.75 7.00 -14.45
CA TRP A 190 -10.63 5.56 -14.20
C TRP A 190 -9.29 5.10 -13.58
N PRO A 191 -9.23 3.88 -13.00
CA PRO A 191 -7.99 3.34 -12.43
C PRO A 191 -6.92 3.02 -13.47
N GLY A 192 -5.66 3.37 -13.17
CA GLY A 192 -4.49 2.91 -13.93
C GLY A 192 -4.28 3.60 -15.28
N LEU A 193 -4.79 4.83 -15.46
CA LEU A 193 -4.57 5.64 -16.64
C LEU A 193 -3.08 5.95 -16.95
N PRO A 194 -2.14 6.06 -15.99
CA PRO A 194 -0.71 6.24 -16.31
C PRO A 194 -0.15 5.14 -17.21
N LEU A 195 -0.36 3.86 -16.87
CA LEU A 195 -0.01 2.70 -17.70
C LEU A 195 -0.70 2.76 -19.07
N MET A 196 -1.95 3.22 -19.11
CA MET A 196 -2.75 3.33 -20.33
C MET A 196 -2.20 4.41 -21.26
N ARG A 197 -1.83 5.58 -20.74
CA ARG A 197 -1.13 6.64 -21.46
C ARG A 197 0.24 6.17 -21.94
N LYS A 198 1.03 5.51 -21.09
CA LYS A 198 2.35 4.96 -21.42
C LYS A 198 2.28 3.98 -22.60
N ARG A 199 1.22 3.16 -22.67
CA ARG A 199 0.95 2.30 -23.84
C ARG A 199 0.51 3.11 -25.06
N ALA A 200 -0.36 4.10 -24.88
CA ALA A 200 -0.79 4.99 -25.96
C ALA A 200 0.38 5.76 -26.62
N GLU A 201 1.44 6.10 -25.88
CA GLU A 201 2.64 6.77 -26.42
C GLU A 201 3.33 5.99 -27.56
N ALA A 202 3.27 4.64 -27.54
CA ALA A 202 3.75 3.81 -28.63
C ALA A 202 2.91 4.04 -29.90
N GLU A 203 1.59 4.14 -29.75
CA GLU A 203 0.60 4.23 -30.82
C GLU A 203 0.44 5.65 -31.40
N ILE A 204 0.93 6.71 -30.74
CA ILE A 204 0.82 8.09 -31.25
C ILE A 204 1.33 8.17 -32.70
N PRO A 205 0.50 8.59 -33.68
CA PRO A 205 0.93 8.77 -35.06
C PRO A 205 1.98 9.86 -35.17
N GLY A 206 3.06 9.61 -35.92
CA GLY A 206 4.14 10.60 -36.11
C GLY A 206 3.71 11.89 -36.83
N ALA A 207 2.58 11.85 -37.54
CA ALA A 207 1.96 12.99 -38.22
C ALA A 207 0.80 13.62 -37.43
N LEU A 208 0.62 13.28 -36.14
CA LEU A 208 -0.43 13.88 -35.31
C LEU A 208 -0.18 15.40 -35.14
N PRO A 209 -1.18 16.27 -35.31
CA PRO A 209 -0.99 17.72 -35.18
C PRO A 209 -0.41 18.13 -33.83
N ALA A 210 0.50 19.10 -33.82
CA ALA A 210 1.20 19.53 -32.61
C ALA A 210 0.26 19.94 -31.47
N GLU A 211 -0.88 20.57 -31.78
CA GLU A 211 -1.93 20.88 -30.80
C GLU A 211 -2.43 19.63 -30.05
N GLN A 212 -2.69 18.54 -30.78
CA GLN A 212 -3.21 17.30 -30.19
C GLN A 212 -2.14 16.56 -29.38
N VAL A 213 -0.88 16.58 -29.84
CA VAL A 213 0.25 16.06 -29.06
C VAL A 213 0.41 16.84 -27.75
N ARG A 214 0.36 18.18 -27.80
CA ARG A 214 0.44 19.02 -26.58
C ARG A 214 -0.75 18.80 -25.65
N ALA A 215 -1.97 18.70 -26.19
CA ALA A 215 -3.17 18.42 -25.39
C ALA A 215 -3.09 17.06 -24.67
N PHE A 216 -2.55 16.02 -25.33
CA PHE A 216 -2.39 14.70 -24.72
C PHE A 216 -1.44 14.71 -23.51
N PHE A 217 -0.30 15.41 -23.63
CA PHE A 217 0.73 15.53 -22.59
C PHE A 217 0.54 16.73 -21.64
N LEU A 218 -0.60 17.42 -21.71
CA LEU A 218 -0.92 18.54 -20.81
C LEU A 218 -1.23 18.06 -19.39
N VAL A 219 -1.84 16.88 -19.25
CA VAL A 219 -2.22 16.28 -17.96
C VAL A 219 -1.03 15.55 -17.34
N ASP A 220 -0.42 14.64 -18.12
CA ASP A 220 0.69 13.80 -17.69
C ASP A 220 1.87 13.97 -18.64
N LYS A 221 3.08 14.13 -18.10
CA LYS A 221 4.30 14.19 -18.92
C LYS A 221 4.62 12.83 -19.55
N PRO A 222 5.36 12.81 -20.68
CA PRO A 222 5.76 11.57 -21.33
C PRO A 222 6.51 10.59 -20.41
N GLN A 223 6.13 9.33 -20.50
CA GLN A 223 6.68 8.21 -19.73
C GLN A 223 7.65 7.34 -20.55
N THR A 224 7.71 7.53 -21.87
CA THR A 224 8.62 6.87 -22.79
C THR A 224 9.55 7.87 -23.49
N GLY A 225 10.67 7.42 -24.02
CA GLY A 225 11.54 8.24 -24.87
C GLY A 225 10.84 8.64 -26.17
N ARG A 226 10.05 7.73 -26.77
CA ARG A 226 9.23 8.04 -27.95
C ARG A 226 8.25 9.20 -27.68
N GLY A 227 7.46 9.11 -26.61
CA GLY A 227 6.52 10.17 -26.23
C GLY A 227 7.23 11.50 -25.93
N ALA A 228 8.38 11.45 -25.26
CA ALA A 228 9.19 12.64 -24.98
C ALA A 228 9.70 13.32 -26.24
N MET A 229 10.12 12.57 -27.27
CA MET A 229 10.52 13.14 -28.56
C MET A 229 9.34 13.80 -29.29
N LEU A 230 8.17 13.15 -29.29
CA LEU A 230 6.96 13.68 -29.92
C LEU A 230 6.50 14.97 -29.22
N TYR A 231 6.46 14.98 -27.89
CA TYR A 231 6.08 16.16 -27.12
C TYR A 231 7.08 17.30 -27.26
N ALA A 232 8.39 17.00 -27.20
CA ALA A 232 9.42 18.01 -27.40
C ALA A 232 9.39 18.66 -28.81
N ALA A 233 9.05 17.87 -29.84
CA ALA A 233 8.84 18.39 -31.19
C ALA A 233 7.59 19.28 -31.27
N ALA A 234 6.50 18.88 -30.62
CA ALA A 234 5.24 19.64 -30.59
C ALA A 234 5.32 20.93 -29.74
N LEU A 235 6.18 20.98 -28.73
CA LEU A 235 6.47 22.18 -27.93
C LEU A 235 7.36 23.18 -28.70
N GLY A 236 8.40 22.69 -29.37
CA GLY A 236 9.40 23.53 -30.04
C GLY A 236 10.24 24.38 -29.09
N GLY A 237 11.22 25.10 -29.66
CA GLY A 237 12.05 26.08 -28.95
C GLY A 237 12.66 25.59 -27.63
N ALA A 238 12.71 26.49 -26.64
CA ALA A 238 13.26 26.20 -25.31
C ALA A 238 12.43 25.19 -24.51
N ALA A 239 11.10 25.17 -24.68
CA ALA A 239 10.21 24.22 -24.00
C ALA A 239 10.48 22.78 -24.45
N GLY A 240 10.69 22.55 -25.75
CA GLY A 240 11.07 21.26 -26.29
C GLY A 240 12.45 20.79 -25.80
N ALA A 241 13.44 21.70 -25.70
CA ALA A 241 14.75 21.39 -25.13
C ALA A 241 14.65 21.01 -23.64
N ALA A 242 13.84 21.72 -22.86
CA ALA A 242 13.62 21.41 -21.45
C ALA A 242 13.00 20.01 -21.25
N GLU A 243 12.05 19.60 -22.10
CA GLU A 243 11.48 18.25 -22.03
C GLU A 243 12.49 17.17 -22.43
N ARG A 244 13.32 17.39 -23.47
CA ARG A 244 14.41 16.45 -23.79
C ARG A 244 15.41 16.31 -22.65
N ALA A 245 15.82 17.42 -22.04
CA ALA A 245 16.71 17.45 -20.90
C ALA A 245 16.11 16.78 -19.64
N ARG A 246 14.79 16.83 -19.47
CA ARG A 246 14.04 16.08 -18.45
C ARG A 246 14.05 14.59 -18.75
N ALA A 247 13.49 14.20 -19.89
CA ALA A 247 13.38 12.80 -20.32
C ALA A 247 14.75 12.09 -20.29
N TRP A 248 15.80 12.77 -20.77
CA TRP A 248 17.16 12.26 -20.72
C TRP A 248 17.74 12.11 -19.32
N ARG A 249 17.31 12.86 -18.30
CA ARG A 249 17.79 12.62 -16.92
C ARG A 249 16.99 11.56 -16.18
N GLU A 250 15.68 11.50 -16.44
CA GLU A 250 14.72 10.78 -15.59
C GLU A 250 14.27 9.44 -16.17
N LEU A 251 14.04 9.32 -17.48
CA LEU A 251 13.40 8.14 -18.04
C LEU A 251 14.39 7.00 -18.30
N PRO A 252 14.09 5.75 -17.89
CA PRO A 252 14.71 4.59 -18.49
C PRO A 252 14.32 4.58 -19.98
N MET A 253 15.31 4.34 -20.85
CA MET A 253 15.13 4.35 -22.30
C MET A 253 15.62 3.04 -22.89
N THR A 254 14.90 2.52 -23.88
CA THR A 254 15.38 1.42 -24.72
C THR A 254 16.67 1.82 -25.46
N GLY A 255 17.39 0.83 -26.01
CA GLY A 255 18.57 1.08 -26.84
C GLY A 255 18.27 2.00 -28.03
N ASP A 256 17.13 1.80 -28.68
CA ASP A 256 16.71 2.54 -29.87
C ASP A 256 16.28 3.98 -29.54
N GLU A 257 15.51 4.19 -28.46
CA GLU A 257 15.15 5.54 -27.99
C GLU A 257 16.39 6.33 -27.60
N ARG A 258 17.28 5.75 -26.79
CA ARG A 258 18.54 6.40 -26.39
C ARG A 258 19.38 6.79 -27.61
N SER A 259 19.45 5.92 -28.60
CA SER A 259 20.21 6.16 -29.83
C SER A 259 19.61 7.30 -30.66
N GLN A 260 18.27 7.36 -30.77
CA GLN A 260 17.56 8.47 -31.42
C GLN A 260 17.75 9.81 -30.70
N PHE A 261 17.73 9.82 -29.35
CA PHE A 261 18.05 11.01 -28.56
C PHE A 261 19.46 11.54 -28.84
N LEU A 262 20.47 10.65 -28.80
CA LEU A 262 21.87 11.02 -29.05
C LEU A 262 22.10 11.47 -30.49
N GLN A 263 21.54 10.77 -31.48
CA GLN A 263 21.69 11.10 -32.90
C GLN A 263 21.12 12.48 -33.24
N ARG A 264 20.01 12.88 -32.60
CA ARG A 264 19.30 14.14 -32.88
C ARG A 264 19.73 15.30 -31.99
N PHE A 265 20.11 15.02 -30.74
CA PHE A 265 20.28 16.03 -29.69
C PHE A 265 21.56 15.87 -28.86
N GLY A 266 22.53 15.05 -29.31
CA GLY A 266 23.72 14.70 -28.52
C GLY A 266 24.50 15.91 -27.96
N ALA A 267 24.64 16.99 -28.72
CA ALA A 267 25.31 18.22 -28.25
C ALA A 267 24.55 18.93 -27.12
N GLU A 268 23.21 18.95 -27.18
CA GLU A 268 22.33 19.51 -26.15
C GLU A 268 22.35 18.67 -24.86
N LEU A 269 22.45 17.35 -25.00
CA LEU A 269 22.36 16.39 -23.90
C LEU A 269 23.71 16.10 -23.21
N ALA A 270 24.83 16.42 -23.86
CA ALA A 270 26.17 16.14 -23.35
C ALA A 270 26.45 16.67 -21.91
N PRO A 271 26.04 17.89 -21.53
CA PRO A 271 26.20 18.38 -20.15
C PRO A 271 25.44 17.56 -19.10
N LEU A 272 24.42 16.79 -19.52
CA LEU A 272 23.52 16.04 -18.64
C LEU A 272 23.95 14.58 -18.44
N HIS A 273 24.97 14.10 -19.15
CA HIS A 273 25.39 12.69 -19.11
C HIS A 273 25.72 12.19 -17.70
N ARG A 274 26.47 12.98 -16.91
CA ARG A 274 26.81 12.66 -15.50
C ARG A 274 25.56 12.61 -14.61
N ALA A 275 24.63 13.54 -14.81
CA ALA A 275 23.37 13.58 -14.06
C ALA A 275 22.47 12.38 -14.38
N ARG A 276 22.32 12.00 -15.66
CA ARG A 276 21.61 10.77 -16.07
C ARG A 276 22.25 9.54 -15.42
N LEU A 277 23.57 9.38 -15.53
CA LEU A 277 24.29 8.24 -14.95
C LEU A 277 24.01 8.09 -13.45
N GLN A 278 24.13 9.18 -12.69
CA GLN A 278 23.85 9.15 -11.25
C GLN A 278 22.38 8.87 -10.94
N ALA A 279 21.43 9.39 -11.72
CA ALA A 279 20.01 9.08 -11.56
C ALA A 279 19.72 7.59 -11.79
N MET A 280 20.24 7.00 -12.87
CA MET A 280 20.05 5.57 -13.17
C MET A 280 20.68 4.68 -12.10
N LEU A 281 21.89 5.00 -11.61
CA LEU A 281 22.55 4.26 -10.54
C LEU A 281 21.77 4.29 -9.21
N TRP A 282 21.12 5.42 -8.87
CA TRP A 282 20.27 5.51 -7.68
C TRP A 282 18.88 4.90 -7.87
N ALA A 283 18.42 4.74 -9.11
CA ALA A 283 17.16 4.07 -9.44
C ALA A 283 17.30 2.53 -9.53
N GLY A 284 18.53 1.99 -9.55
CA GLY A 284 18.79 0.57 -9.81
C GLY A 284 18.73 0.18 -11.29
N GLU A 285 18.63 1.16 -12.19
CA GLU A 285 18.51 0.99 -13.65
C GLU A 285 19.88 0.64 -14.27
N VAL A 286 20.45 -0.51 -13.88
CA VAL A 286 21.85 -0.88 -14.17
C VAL A 286 22.14 -0.95 -15.67
N GLN A 287 21.20 -1.39 -16.51
CA GLN A 287 21.37 -1.43 -17.98
C GLN A 287 21.42 0.00 -18.57
N ALA A 288 20.61 0.92 -18.05
CA ALA A 288 20.63 2.31 -18.47
C ALA A 288 21.87 3.05 -17.98
N ALA A 289 22.37 2.72 -16.78
CA ALA A 289 23.64 3.22 -16.25
C ALA A 289 24.85 2.72 -17.05
N GLU A 290 24.90 1.43 -17.40
CA GLU A 290 25.97 0.86 -18.26
C GLU A 290 26.05 1.54 -19.62
N ALA A 291 24.91 1.83 -20.23
CA ALA A 291 24.83 2.52 -21.51
C ALA A 291 25.40 3.95 -21.49
N MET A 292 25.57 4.55 -20.31
CA MET A 292 26.17 5.88 -20.14
C MET A 292 27.69 5.86 -19.99
N LEU A 293 28.31 4.70 -19.76
CA LEU A 293 29.75 4.58 -19.54
C LEU A 293 30.62 5.14 -20.69
N PRO A 294 30.25 5.03 -21.99
CA PRO A 294 31.02 5.64 -23.09
C PRO A 294 30.85 7.16 -23.21
N LEU A 295 29.90 7.74 -22.48
CA LEU A 295 29.42 9.12 -22.66
C LEU A 295 29.86 10.07 -21.52
N VAL A 296 30.55 9.54 -20.50
CA VAL A 296 31.01 10.28 -19.32
C VAL A 296 32.54 10.23 -19.21
N PRO A 297 33.18 11.15 -18.46
CA PRO A 297 34.61 11.07 -18.18
C PRO A 297 35.04 9.73 -17.57
N ALA A 298 36.29 9.35 -17.80
CA ALA A 298 36.82 8.04 -17.37
C ALA A 298 36.70 7.78 -15.86
N ALA A 299 36.76 8.83 -15.03
CA ALA A 299 36.58 8.74 -13.58
C ALA A 299 35.14 8.34 -13.19
N ASP A 300 34.13 8.98 -13.78
CA ASP A 300 32.72 8.62 -13.60
C ASP A 300 32.44 7.20 -14.10
N ALA A 301 33.01 6.82 -15.25
CA ALA A 301 32.87 5.47 -15.80
C ALA A 301 33.52 4.41 -14.88
N ALA A 302 34.65 4.70 -14.24
CA ALA A 302 35.28 3.82 -13.26
C ALA A 302 34.41 3.65 -12.00
N LEU A 303 33.92 4.76 -11.43
CA LEU A 303 32.99 4.76 -10.31
C LEU A 303 31.72 3.96 -10.62
N ALA A 304 31.09 4.23 -11.75
CA ALA A 304 29.86 3.57 -12.17
C ALA A 304 30.04 2.06 -12.38
N ARG A 305 31.13 1.61 -13.02
CA ARG A 305 31.42 0.17 -13.17
C ARG A 305 31.49 -0.55 -11.82
N ALA A 306 32.13 0.05 -10.82
CA ALA A 306 32.19 -0.52 -9.47
C ALA A 306 30.80 -0.58 -8.81
N ARG A 307 30.01 0.50 -8.93
CA ARG A 307 28.63 0.56 -8.42
C ARG A 307 27.71 -0.47 -9.07
N ILE A 308 27.71 -0.57 -10.41
CA ILE A 308 26.95 -1.57 -11.18
C ILE A 308 27.35 -3.00 -10.78
N ALA A 309 28.64 -3.28 -10.60
CA ALA A 309 29.12 -4.60 -10.17
C ALA A 309 28.66 -4.95 -8.75
N LEU A 310 28.63 -3.97 -7.83
CA LEU A 310 28.08 -4.15 -6.48
C LEU A 310 26.57 -4.42 -6.50
N GLN A 311 25.81 -3.63 -7.26
CA GLN A 311 24.36 -3.80 -7.42
C GLN A 311 24.04 -5.19 -7.99
N ARG A 312 24.71 -5.60 -9.07
CA ARG A 312 24.60 -6.94 -9.67
C ARG A 312 25.19 -8.10 -8.86
N GLN A 313 25.75 -7.85 -7.67
CA GLN A 313 26.37 -8.87 -6.83
C GLN A 313 27.54 -9.63 -7.49
N ALA A 314 28.20 -9.00 -8.48
CA ALA A 314 29.26 -9.60 -9.28
C ALA A 314 30.56 -9.86 -8.50
N ASP A 315 31.40 -10.74 -9.04
CA ASP A 315 32.74 -11.00 -8.53
C ASP A 315 33.73 -9.89 -8.93
N GLY A 316 34.88 -9.82 -8.24
CA GLY A 316 35.97 -8.89 -8.59
C GLY A 316 35.74 -7.42 -8.23
N VAL A 317 34.69 -7.09 -7.45
CA VAL A 317 34.35 -5.70 -7.06
C VAL A 317 35.52 -4.91 -6.47
N ASP A 318 36.37 -5.52 -5.64
CA ASP A 318 37.52 -4.82 -5.03
C ASP A 318 38.54 -4.35 -6.08
N SER A 319 38.71 -5.10 -7.18
CA SER A 319 39.58 -4.70 -8.31
C SER A 319 38.98 -3.58 -9.17
N LEU A 320 37.66 -3.39 -9.12
CA LEU A 320 36.99 -2.24 -9.74
C LEU A 320 37.07 -1.01 -8.83
N ILE A 321 36.86 -1.19 -7.52
CA ILE A 321 36.98 -0.13 -6.51
C ILE A 321 38.40 0.44 -6.47
N ALA A 322 39.43 -0.42 -6.54
CA ALA A 322 40.83 0.00 -6.58
C ALA A 322 41.23 0.83 -7.83
N LYS A 323 40.39 0.84 -8.88
CA LYS A 323 40.60 1.63 -10.11
C LYS A 323 39.86 2.98 -10.09
N ILE A 324 39.12 3.30 -9.02
CA ILE A 324 38.43 4.58 -8.89
C ILE A 324 39.45 5.66 -8.50
N PRO A 325 39.55 6.79 -9.24
CA PRO A 325 40.43 7.89 -8.87
C PRO A 325 40.08 8.48 -7.51
N ALA A 326 41.08 8.99 -6.78
CA ALA A 326 40.88 9.55 -5.43
C ALA A 326 39.77 10.62 -5.35
N SER A 327 39.58 11.42 -6.40
CA SER A 327 38.51 12.42 -6.51
C SER A 327 37.08 11.87 -6.51
N HIS A 328 36.90 10.56 -6.64
CA HIS A 328 35.61 9.86 -6.65
C HIS A 328 35.55 8.70 -5.63
N ALA A 329 36.61 8.49 -4.84
CA ALA A 329 36.69 7.36 -3.90
C ALA A 329 35.73 7.50 -2.71
N ASP A 330 35.41 8.73 -2.31
CA ASP A 330 34.50 9.07 -1.21
C ASP A 330 33.03 9.26 -1.64
N ASP A 331 32.64 8.81 -2.83
CA ASP A 331 31.25 8.91 -3.32
C ASP A 331 30.23 8.22 -2.39
N GLY A 332 29.19 8.96 -2.01
CA GLY A 332 28.12 8.47 -1.12
C GLY A 332 27.28 7.34 -1.73
N GLY A 333 27.14 7.31 -3.06
CA GLY A 333 26.46 6.22 -3.77
C GLY A 333 27.27 4.92 -3.74
N LEU A 334 28.57 4.98 -4.00
CA LEU A 334 29.50 3.87 -3.83
C LEU A 334 29.50 3.36 -2.39
N ALA A 335 29.47 4.25 -1.41
CA ALA A 335 29.39 3.86 0.00
C ALA A 335 28.07 3.10 0.30
N HIS A 336 26.94 3.54 -0.27
CA HIS A 336 25.64 2.87 -0.15
C HIS A 336 25.63 1.50 -0.83
N ASP A 337 26.13 1.38 -2.07
CA ASP A 337 26.19 0.10 -2.79
C ASP A 337 27.14 -0.90 -2.08
N ARG A 338 28.27 -0.42 -1.56
CA ARG A 338 29.21 -1.22 -0.73
C ARG A 338 28.56 -1.67 0.58
N PHE A 339 27.66 -0.88 1.15
CA PHE A 339 26.85 -1.26 2.31
C PHE A 339 25.81 -2.29 1.92
N ALA A 340 24.94 -2.02 0.94
CA ALA A 340 23.89 -2.92 0.48
C ALA A 340 24.43 -4.31 0.12
N TRP A 341 25.58 -4.38 -0.57
CA TRP A 341 26.29 -5.63 -0.86
C TRP A 341 26.74 -6.38 0.40
N ARG A 342 27.31 -5.70 1.42
CA ARG A 342 27.65 -6.36 2.70
C ARG A 342 26.40 -6.95 3.37
N MET A 343 25.31 -6.20 3.34
CA MET A 343 24.05 -6.60 3.95
C MET A 343 23.40 -7.80 3.24
N SER A 344 23.58 -7.94 1.92
CA SER A 344 23.10 -9.12 1.16
C SER A 344 23.98 -10.35 1.39
N LYS A 345 25.31 -10.20 1.54
CA LYS A 345 26.24 -11.29 1.87
C LYS A 345 26.20 -11.72 3.36
N GLY A 346 25.33 -11.13 4.18
CA GLY A 346 25.25 -11.43 5.61
C GLY A 346 26.43 -10.90 6.45
N ARG A 347 27.22 -9.96 5.91
CA ARG A 347 28.36 -9.31 6.57
C ARG A 347 27.85 -8.14 7.42
N TRP A 348 27.09 -8.45 8.47
CA TRP A 348 26.38 -7.44 9.28
C TRP A 348 27.33 -6.47 9.99
N ASP A 349 28.41 -6.96 10.61
CA ASP A 349 29.36 -6.13 11.35
C ASP A 349 30.12 -5.15 10.43
N ASP A 350 30.54 -5.61 9.25
CA ASP A 350 31.14 -4.75 8.21
C ASP A 350 30.17 -3.66 7.72
N GLY A 351 28.88 -4.00 7.64
CA GLY A 351 27.82 -3.07 7.26
C GLY A 351 27.54 -2.05 8.36
N GLU A 352 27.53 -2.47 9.62
CA GLU A 352 27.42 -1.60 10.80
C GLU A 352 28.59 -0.63 10.89
N ALA A 353 29.82 -1.11 10.74
CA ALA A 353 31.02 -0.29 10.71
C ALA A 353 30.97 0.75 9.58
N LEU A 354 30.53 0.36 8.39
CA LEU A 354 30.43 1.26 7.23
C LEU A 354 29.35 2.34 7.42
N ILE A 355 28.15 1.99 7.90
CA ILE A 355 27.10 3.00 8.14
C ILE A 355 27.50 3.96 9.27
N LEU A 356 28.17 3.47 10.33
CA LEU A 356 28.70 4.34 11.39
C LEU A 356 29.77 5.30 10.84
N ALA A 357 30.73 4.80 10.06
CA ALA A 357 31.80 5.61 9.48
C ALA A 357 31.29 6.69 8.52
N ARG A 358 30.23 6.41 7.75
CA ARG A 358 29.62 7.40 6.83
C ARG A 358 28.59 8.31 7.50
N SER A 359 28.13 8.00 8.71
CA SER A 359 27.18 8.82 9.47
C SER A 359 27.86 10.02 10.16
N VAL A 360 28.51 10.86 9.35
CA VAL A 360 29.18 12.11 9.75
C VAL A 360 28.58 13.35 9.07
N SER A 361 27.97 13.21 7.89
CA SER A 361 27.23 14.27 7.19
C SER A 361 26.20 13.66 6.22
N ALA A 362 25.23 14.46 5.77
CA ALA A 362 24.29 14.04 4.73
C ALA A 362 25.02 13.73 3.39
N GLU A 363 25.99 14.55 3.02
CA GLU A 363 26.84 14.37 1.83
C GLU A 363 27.62 13.06 1.87
N SER A 364 28.17 12.68 3.03
CA SER A 364 28.87 11.41 3.23
C SER A 364 27.95 10.19 3.03
N LEU A 365 26.65 10.32 3.31
CA LEU A 365 25.65 9.28 3.02
C LEU A 365 25.13 9.35 1.57
N GLY A 366 25.37 10.45 0.84
CA GLY A 366 24.84 10.74 -0.49
C GLY A 366 23.33 10.99 -0.51
N ARG A 367 22.57 9.96 -0.12
CA ARG A 367 21.11 9.98 0.07
C ARG A 367 20.78 9.32 1.41
N PRO A 368 20.74 10.06 2.53
CA PRO A 368 20.51 9.50 3.87
C PRO A 368 19.28 8.57 3.96
N GLU A 369 18.22 8.88 3.23
CA GLU A 369 16.97 8.13 3.15
C GLU A 369 17.16 6.71 2.57
N ALA A 370 18.15 6.52 1.68
CA ALA A 370 18.46 5.21 1.13
C ALA A 370 19.02 4.22 2.18
N TRP A 371 19.50 4.71 3.32
CA TRP A 371 20.06 3.89 4.41
C TRP A 371 19.01 3.50 5.47
N SER A 372 17.91 4.27 5.58
CA SER A 372 16.98 4.29 6.71
C SER A 372 16.37 2.94 7.11
N ASN A 373 15.94 2.10 6.16
CA ASN A 373 15.34 0.79 6.50
C ASN A 373 16.37 -0.09 7.22
N ARG A 374 17.55 -0.25 6.61
CA ARG A 374 18.58 -1.12 7.17
C ARG A 374 19.23 -0.52 8.41
N ARG A 375 19.36 0.82 8.49
CA ARG A 375 19.73 1.56 9.72
C ARG A 375 18.85 1.17 10.92
N ARG A 376 17.51 1.20 10.77
CA ARG A 376 16.56 0.76 11.81
C ARG A 376 16.74 -0.71 12.20
N SER A 377 17.04 -1.56 11.23
CA SER A 377 17.25 -3.00 11.48
C SER A 377 18.54 -3.27 12.27
N ILE A 378 19.65 -2.63 11.89
CA ILE A 378 20.94 -2.76 12.58
C ILE A 378 20.85 -2.18 13.99
N ALA A 379 20.30 -0.98 14.16
CA ALA A 379 20.10 -0.37 15.48
C ALA A 379 19.28 -1.29 16.42
N ARG A 380 18.19 -1.90 15.94
CA ARG A 380 17.40 -2.85 16.74
C ARG A 380 18.11 -4.20 16.98
N ASN A 381 19.05 -4.61 16.14
CA ASN A 381 19.91 -5.78 16.42
C ASN A 381 20.91 -5.45 17.54
N ALA A 382 21.68 -4.38 17.39
CA ALA A 382 22.63 -3.89 18.39
C ALA A 382 21.96 -3.69 19.77
N MET A 383 20.72 -3.18 19.79
CA MET A 383 19.89 -3.05 21.00
C MET A 383 19.65 -4.40 21.70
N ARG A 384 19.25 -5.43 20.95
CA ARG A 384 18.99 -6.78 21.48
C ARG A 384 20.26 -7.52 21.90
N GLU A 385 21.38 -7.16 21.31
CA GLU A 385 22.72 -7.66 21.66
C GLU A 385 23.34 -6.92 22.87
N GLY A 386 22.62 -5.98 23.48
CA GLY A 386 23.12 -5.17 24.60
C GLY A 386 24.11 -4.07 24.22
N ARG A 387 24.39 -3.88 22.92
CA ARG A 387 25.29 -2.85 22.37
C ARG A 387 24.57 -1.50 22.25
N VAL A 388 23.95 -1.06 23.34
CA VAL A 388 22.97 0.05 23.37
C VAL A 388 23.55 1.36 22.84
N GLN A 389 24.79 1.72 23.19
CA GLN A 389 25.42 2.95 22.72
C GLN A 389 25.63 2.93 21.19
N ALA A 390 25.99 1.78 20.61
CA ALA A 390 26.06 1.62 19.16
C ALA A 390 24.67 1.72 18.52
N ALA A 391 23.67 1.03 19.09
CA ALA A 391 22.27 1.11 18.65
C ALA A 391 21.77 2.56 18.59
N TYR A 392 22.03 3.34 19.65
CA TYR A 392 21.63 4.74 19.75
C TYR A 392 22.38 5.62 18.73
N GLN A 393 23.69 5.43 18.54
CA GLN A 393 24.45 6.17 17.51
C GLN A 393 23.97 5.86 16.10
N ILE A 394 23.67 4.59 15.78
CA ILE A 394 23.15 4.18 14.47
C ILE A 394 21.76 4.75 14.23
N ALA A 395 20.89 4.75 15.24
CA ALA A 395 19.56 5.34 15.16
C ALA A 395 19.62 6.87 14.97
N SER A 396 20.33 7.59 15.85
CA SER A 396 20.33 9.06 15.93
C SER A 396 21.15 9.78 14.84
N ARG A 397 22.25 9.18 14.34
CA ARG A 397 23.11 9.82 13.31
C ARG A 397 22.58 9.58 11.89
N HIS A 398 21.31 9.90 11.66
CA HIS A 398 20.62 9.59 10.40
C HIS A 398 20.65 10.71 9.35
N PHE A 399 20.90 11.97 9.73
CA PHE A 399 20.97 13.13 8.80
C PHE A 399 19.73 13.31 7.91
N LEU A 400 18.55 13.02 8.48
CA LEU A 400 17.24 13.33 7.91
C LEU A 400 16.66 14.50 8.70
N THR A 401 15.80 15.29 8.06
CA THR A 401 15.11 16.43 8.67
C THR A 401 13.60 16.26 8.75
N GLU A 402 13.03 15.39 7.91
CA GLU A 402 11.58 15.21 7.75
C GLU A 402 11.22 13.82 7.20
N GLY A 403 9.92 13.52 7.13
CA GLY A 403 9.38 12.27 6.58
C GLY A 403 9.24 11.13 7.58
N SER A 404 8.62 10.03 7.15
CA SER A 404 8.32 8.87 8.00
C SER A 404 9.57 8.16 8.51
N ASP A 405 10.65 8.17 7.73
CA ASP A 405 11.94 7.58 8.11
C ASP A 405 12.65 8.39 9.20
N TYR A 406 12.58 9.72 9.15
CA TYR A 406 13.02 10.61 10.22
C TYR A 406 12.23 10.33 11.51
N ALA A 407 10.90 10.33 11.43
CA ALA A 407 10.03 10.05 12.57
C ALA A 407 10.31 8.68 13.21
N ASP A 408 10.40 7.60 12.42
CA ASP A 408 10.72 6.25 12.92
C ASP A 408 12.09 6.18 13.63
N LEU A 409 13.09 6.93 13.14
CA LEU A 409 14.46 6.93 13.68
C LEU A 409 14.60 7.82 14.92
N GLU A 410 13.97 8.99 14.94
CA GLU A 410 13.83 9.84 16.13
C GLU A 410 13.09 9.09 17.25
N TRP A 411 11.97 8.42 16.95
CA TRP A 411 11.29 7.59 17.95
C TRP A 411 12.19 6.46 18.47
N LEU A 412 12.95 5.78 17.60
CA LEU A 412 13.85 4.70 18.02
C LEU A 412 15.01 5.22 18.88
N ALA A 413 15.59 6.37 18.54
CA ALA A 413 16.63 7.02 19.33
C ALA A 413 16.09 7.43 20.72
N GLY A 414 14.87 7.98 20.79
CA GLY A 414 14.21 8.31 22.05
C GLY A 414 13.90 7.07 22.91
N TYR A 415 13.43 5.98 22.30
CA TYR A 415 13.21 4.71 22.98
C TYR A 415 14.51 4.14 23.57
N LEU A 416 15.60 4.16 22.80
CA LEU A 416 16.92 3.72 23.26
C LEU A 416 17.44 4.58 24.42
N ALA A 417 17.30 5.90 24.31
CA ALA A 417 17.69 6.84 25.37
C ALA A 417 16.92 6.58 26.68
N LEU A 418 15.59 6.48 26.62
CA LEU A 418 14.75 6.29 27.80
C LEU A 418 14.92 4.90 28.43
N VAL A 419 14.76 3.84 27.64
CA VAL A 419 14.58 2.47 28.14
C VAL A 419 15.92 1.79 28.42
N HIS A 420 16.97 2.12 27.68
CA HIS A 420 18.23 1.38 27.71
C HIS A 420 19.45 2.21 28.14
N LEU A 421 19.42 3.54 28.02
CA LEU A 421 20.49 4.43 28.49
C LEU A 421 20.14 5.19 29.79
N ASN A 422 18.90 5.11 30.26
CA ASN A 422 18.38 5.90 31.39
C ASN A 422 18.62 7.42 31.24
N ASP A 423 18.50 7.93 30.00
CA ASP A 423 18.62 9.35 29.65
C ASP A 423 17.25 9.90 29.20
N PRO A 424 16.36 10.25 30.15
CA PRO A 424 15.04 10.76 29.83
C PRO A 424 15.06 12.18 29.23
N VAL A 425 16.14 12.95 29.43
CA VAL A 425 16.30 14.29 28.85
C VAL A 425 16.54 14.20 27.34
N THR A 426 17.46 13.33 26.91
CA THR A 426 17.68 13.04 25.49
C THR A 426 16.47 12.37 24.86
N ALA A 427 15.83 11.45 25.57
CA ALA A 427 14.59 10.83 25.10
C ALA A 427 13.47 11.85 24.83
N THR A 428 13.28 12.81 25.75
CA THR A 428 12.27 13.88 25.60
C THR A 428 12.47 14.66 24.31
N ARG A 429 13.71 15.07 24.00
CA ARG A 429 14.04 15.80 22.76
C ARG A 429 13.70 14.99 21.49
N HIS A 430 14.06 13.71 21.49
CA HIS A 430 13.75 12.80 20.38
C HIS A 430 12.24 12.58 20.20
N PHE A 431 11.51 12.36 21.30
CA PHE A 431 10.06 12.18 21.22
C PHE A 431 9.32 13.49 20.86
N GLN A 432 9.85 14.67 21.20
CA GLN A 432 9.32 15.96 20.73
C GLN A 432 9.49 16.12 19.22
N ARG A 433 10.66 15.76 18.68
CA ARG A 433 10.91 15.75 17.22
C ARG A 433 10.03 14.75 16.49
N PHE A 434 9.86 13.55 17.05
CA PHE A 434 8.89 12.57 16.55
C PHE A 434 7.47 13.14 16.54
N ALA A 435 7.01 13.73 17.65
CA ALA A 435 5.68 14.32 17.76
C ALA A 435 5.45 15.45 16.74
N ALA A 436 6.46 16.28 16.47
CA ALA A 436 6.39 17.35 15.47
C ALA A 436 6.41 16.86 14.01
N ALA A 437 6.77 15.59 13.77
CA ALA A 437 6.92 15.02 12.43
C ALA A 437 5.82 14.00 12.06
N VAL A 438 4.76 13.87 12.88
CA VAL A 438 3.68 12.89 12.67
C VAL A 438 2.30 13.48 12.87
N GLU A 439 1.38 13.09 11.98
CA GLU A 439 -0.03 13.56 11.98
C GLU A 439 -1.03 12.41 12.20
N THR A 440 -0.61 11.15 12.08
CA THR A 440 -1.52 10.00 12.13
C THR A 440 -1.91 9.63 13.58
N PRO A 441 -3.17 9.22 13.86
CA PRO A 441 -3.62 8.86 15.21
C PRO A 441 -2.75 7.81 15.91
N ILE A 442 -2.22 6.83 15.16
CA ILE A 442 -1.33 5.78 15.68
C ILE A 442 -0.01 6.40 16.18
N SER A 443 0.57 7.32 15.41
CA SER A 443 1.83 7.96 15.74
C SER A 443 1.68 9.05 16.79
N LEU A 444 0.57 9.80 16.78
CA LEU A 444 0.23 10.78 17.83
C LEU A 444 -0.05 10.11 19.18
N GLY A 445 -0.79 8.98 19.18
CA GLY A 445 -0.96 8.14 20.36
C GLY A 445 0.38 7.65 20.92
N ARG A 446 1.29 7.22 20.04
CA ARG A 446 2.67 6.83 20.38
C ARG A 446 3.48 8.01 20.94
N ALA A 447 3.39 9.18 20.34
CA ALA A 447 4.10 10.37 20.77
C ALA A 447 3.68 10.78 22.19
N GLY A 448 2.37 10.87 22.44
CA GLY A 448 1.82 11.21 23.76
C GLY A 448 2.21 10.21 24.85
N TYR A 449 2.13 8.91 24.57
CA TYR A 449 2.57 7.88 25.53
C TYR A 449 4.06 7.98 25.86
N TRP A 450 4.93 8.05 24.86
CA TRP A 450 6.37 8.01 25.09
C TRP A 450 6.94 9.33 25.63
N LEU A 451 6.37 10.48 25.27
CA LEU A 451 6.61 11.75 25.96
C LEU A 451 6.16 11.69 27.42
N GLY A 452 4.98 11.11 27.70
CA GLY A 452 4.50 10.91 29.06
C GLY A 452 5.48 10.10 29.91
N ARG A 453 5.96 8.97 29.37
CA ARG A 453 6.96 8.10 30.03
C ARG A 453 8.29 8.82 30.25
N ALA A 454 8.74 9.66 29.33
CA ALA A 454 9.97 10.43 29.46
C ALA A 454 9.85 11.52 30.54
N HIS A 455 8.74 12.26 30.57
CA HIS A 455 8.47 13.28 31.58
C HIS A 455 8.26 12.71 32.98
N GLU A 456 7.65 11.53 33.13
CA GLU A 456 7.63 10.82 34.42
C GLU A 456 9.05 10.51 34.92
N ALA A 457 9.93 10.06 34.02
CA ALA A 457 11.32 9.74 34.35
C ALA A 457 12.19 10.98 34.66
N THR A 458 11.80 12.18 34.21
CA THR A 458 12.39 13.45 34.68
C THR A 458 11.71 14.03 35.92
N GLY A 459 10.64 13.40 36.45
CA GLY A 459 9.84 13.92 37.56
C GLY A 459 8.85 15.04 37.18
N ASP A 460 8.71 15.41 35.91
CA ASP A 460 7.73 16.42 35.46
C ASP A 460 6.35 15.78 35.26
N ILE A 461 5.68 15.53 36.38
CA ILE A 461 4.33 14.94 36.42
C ILE A 461 3.31 15.81 35.66
N ALA A 462 3.50 17.12 35.60
CA ALA A 462 2.59 18.03 34.90
C ALA A 462 2.71 17.89 33.38
N ALA A 463 3.94 17.85 32.84
CA ALA A 463 4.17 17.56 31.43
C ALA A 463 3.77 16.13 31.07
N ALA A 464 4.03 15.16 31.95
CA ALA A 464 3.62 13.78 31.74
C ALA A 464 2.10 13.66 31.55
N ARG A 465 1.30 14.25 32.45
CA ARG A 465 -0.17 14.27 32.34
C ARG A 465 -0.64 14.93 31.04
N ARG A 466 -0.04 16.05 30.62
CA ARG A 466 -0.37 16.71 29.34
C ARG A 466 -0.06 15.81 28.14
N ALA A 467 1.10 15.16 28.13
CA ALA A 467 1.51 14.26 27.06
C ALA A 467 0.60 13.03 26.96
N TYR A 468 0.28 12.39 28.08
CA TYR A 468 -0.68 11.28 28.11
C TYR A 468 -2.08 11.73 27.66
N ALA A 469 -2.57 12.90 28.11
CA ALA A 469 -3.86 13.44 27.67
C ALA A 469 -3.91 13.75 26.16
N ALA A 470 -2.78 14.14 25.55
CA ALA A 470 -2.68 14.28 24.10
C ALA A 470 -2.76 12.92 23.38
N GLY A 471 -2.00 11.92 23.84
CA GLY A 471 -2.05 10.56 23.26
C GLY A 471 -3.41 9.88 23.43
N ALA A 472 -4.08 10.12 24.56
CA ALA A 472 -5.39 9.59 24.92
C ALA A 472 -6.54 10.04 24.00
N ARG A 473 -6.32 11.03 23.12
CA ARG A 473 -7.27 11.41 22.05
C ARG A 473 -7.37 10.36 20.93
N HIS A 474 -6.53 9.33 20.95
CA HIS A 474 -6.42 8.33 19.89
C HIS A 474 -6.67 6.92 20.43
N GLN A 475 -7.79 6.71 21.14
CA GLN A 475 -8.14 5.44 21.82
C GLN A 475 -8.42 4.26 20.86
N THR A 476 -8.46 4.49 19.55
CA THR A 476 -8.44 3.41 18.53
C THR A 476 -7.03 2.91 18.20
N SER A 477 -5.99 3.44 18.88
CA SER A 477 -4.58 3.05 18.75
C SER A 477 -3.99 2.50 20.05
N PHE A 478 -3.07 1.55 19.92
CA PHE A 478 -2.37 0.87 21.02
C PHE A 478 -1.80 1.82 22.07
N TYR A 479 -1.00 2.80 21.63
CA TYR A 479 -0.38 3.74 22.55
C TYR A 479 -1.34 4.82 23.05
N GLY A 480 -2.37 5.18 22.28
CA GLY A 480 -3.43 6.07 22.75
C GLY A 480 -4.28 5.42 23.86
N GLN A 481 -4.54 4.11 23.77
CA GLN A 481 -5.18 3.32 24.83
C GLN A 481 -4.31 3.29 26.10
N LEU A 482 -3.01 2.98 25.98
CA LEU A 482 -2.08 3.02 27.13
C LEU A 482 -1.96 4.42 27.75
N ALA A 483 -1.99 5.47 26.92
CA ALA A 483 -1.96 6.86 27.39
C ALA A 483 -3.26 7.25 28.11
N ALA A 484 -4.42 6.81 27.62
CA ALA A 484 -5.70 7.02 28.28
C ALA A 484 -5.77 6.31 29.64
N GLU A 485 -5.34 5.05 29.72
CA GLU A 485 -5.25 4.31 30.99
C GLU A 485 -4.32 5.02 31.99
N ARG A 486 -3.15 5.48 31.55
CA ARG A 486 -2.16 6.14 32.42
C ARG A 486 -2.55 7.57 32.83
N ALA A 487 -3.39 8.24 32.04
CA ALA A 487 -4.00 9.52 32.40
C ALA A 487 -5.29 9.39 33.23
N GLY A 488 -5.86 8.19 33.36
CA GLY A 488 -7.19 7.99 33.96
C GLY A 488 -8.34 8.55 33.12
N ILE A 489 -8.15 8.66 31.80
CA ILE A 489 -9.15 9.20 30.88
C ILE A 489 -10.19 8.12 30.51
N ALA A 490 -11.46 8.51 30.52
CA ALA A 490 -12.58 7.62 30.25
C ALA A 490 -12.59 7.08 28.80
N PRO A 491 -13.22 5.91 28.56
CA PRO A 491 -13.40 5.36 27.21
C PRO A 491 -14.16 6.30 26.27
N ASP A 492 -13.61 6.52 25.09
CA ASP A 492 -14.16 7.37 24.04
C ASP A 492 -15.45 6.78 23.45
N GLN A 493 -16.58 7.47 23.62
CA GLN A 493 -17.88 7.01 23.13
C GLN A 493 -18.06 7.22 21.62
N GLU A 494 -17.22 8.03 20.95
CA GLU A 494 -17.22 8.15 19.48
C GLU A 494 -16.90 6.80 18.80
N ILE A 495 -16.25 5.87 19.51
CA ILE A 495 -16.02 4.49 19.08
C ILE A 495 -17.32 3.78 18.66
N VAL A 496 -18.47 4.17 19.24
CA VAL A 496 -19.78 3.58 18.94
C VAL A 496 -20.83 4.59 18.46
N GLN A 497 -20.68 5.87 18.78
CA GLN A 497 -21.65 6.92 18.43
C GLN A 497 -21.45 7.47 17.01
N ARG A 498 -20.23 7.36 16.45
CA ARG A 498 -19.89 7.95 15.15
C ARG A 498 -20.28 7.05 13.97
N GLY A 499 -21.54 7.19 13.55
CA GLY A 499 -22.08 6.55 12.35
C GLY A 499 -21.41 6.99 11.04
N LEU A 500 -21.56 6.17 9.99
CA LEU A 500 -21.08 6.51 8.64
C LEU A 500 -22.03 7.48 7.91
N PRO A 501 -21.50 8.53 7.25
CA PRO A 501 -22.31 9.45 6.45
C PRO A 501 -23.03 8.71 5.31
N ASP A 502 -24.23 9.15 4.93
CA ASP A 502 -24.89 8.58 3.75
C ASP A 502 -24.16 8.99 2.46
N TRP A 503 -24.11 8.07 1.50
CA TRP A 503 -23.46 8.24 0.20
C TRP A 503 -24.44 8.68 -0.88
N ARG A 504 -25.74 8.47 -0.66
CA ARG A 504 -26.80 8.84 -1.60
C ARG A 504 -26.79 10.36 -1.82
N GLY A 505 -26.92 10.79 -3.06
CA GLY A 505 -26.85 12.20 -3.46
C GLY A 505 -25.43 12.76 -3.66
N ARG A 506 -24.38 12.20 -3.02
CA ARG A 506 -22.99 12.70 -3.16
C ARG A 506 -22.48 12.58 -4.60
N GLY A 507 -21.55 13.47 -4.98
CA GLY A 507 -21.07 13.59 -6.36
C GLY A 507 -20.43 12.32 -6.90
N PHE A 508 -19.52 11.71 -6.12
CA PHE A 508 -18.80 10.49 -6.50
C PHE A 508 -19.72 9.30 -6.79
N ALA A 509 -20.91 9.25 -6.19
CA ALA A 509 -21.85 8.14 -6.33
C ALA A 509 -22.41 7.98 -7.77
N ARG A 510 -22.25 9.01 -8.60
CA ARG A 510 -22.64 9.05 -10.03
C ARG A 510 -21.44 8.90 -10.99
N SER A 511 -20.24 8.66 -10.47
CA SER A 511 -19.04 8.49 -11.30
C SER A 511 -19.00 7.12 -11.99
N GLY A 512 -18.43 7.08 -13.21
CA GLY A 512 -18.23 5.84 -13.97
C GLY A 512 -17.47 4.77 -13.17
N PRO A 513 -16.37 5.11 -12.47
CA PRO A 513 -15.66 4.17 -11.61
C PRO A 513 -16.49 3.58 -10.46
N VAL A 514 -17.40 4.34 -9.83
CA VAL A 514 -18.31 3.79 -8.80
C VAL A 514 -19.36 2.87 -9.42
N GLN A 515 -19.89 3.22 -10.59
CA GLN A 515 -20.80 2.35 -11.32
C GLN A 515 -20.09 1.05 -11.70
N ALA A 516 -18.90 1.12 -12.30
CA ALA A 516 -18.06 -0.03 -12.62
C ALA A 516 -17.81 -0.93 -11.39
N ALA A 517 -17.43 -0.35 -10.24
CA ALA A 517 -17.26 -1.10 -8.99
C ALA A 517 -18.52 -1.90 -8.59
N ARG A 518 -19.71 -1.31 -8.72
CA ARG A 518 -20.99 -1.95 -8.39
C ARG A 518 -21.34 -3.06 -9.38
N LEU A 519 -21.16 -2.83 -10.69
CA LEU A 519 -21.41 -3.84 -11.72
C LEU A 519 -20.46 -5.04 -11.56
N LEU A 520 -19.18 -4.79 -11.29
CA LEU A 520 -18.17 -5.81 -11.02
C LEU A 520 -18.51 -6.64 -9.77
N GLN A 521 -19.00 -6.01 -8.70
CA GLN A 521 -19.50 -6.73 -7.51
C GLN A 521 -20.61 -7.71 -7.90
N ALA A 522 -21.63 -7.21 -8.59
CA ALA A 522 -22.81 -7.99 -8.98
C ALA A 522 -22.48 -9.11 -9.98
N ALA A 523 -21.49 -8.91 -10.86
CA ALA A 523 -21.00 -9.91 -11.80
C ALA A 523 -20.07 -10.98 -11.20
N GLY A 524 -19.73 -10.86 -9.90
CA GLY A 524 -18.88 -11.81 -9.18
C GLY A 524 -17.37 -11.58 -9.33
N ASP A 525 -16.93 -10.36 -9.65
CA ASP A 525 -15.52 -9.94 -9.60
C ASP A 525 -15.27 -8.93 -8.45
N PRO A 526 -15.20 -9.41 -7.20
CA PRO A 526 -14.90 -8.56 -6.04
C PRO A 526 -13.49 -7.98 -6.09
N VAL A 527 -12.57 -8.59 -6.83
CA VAL A 527 -11.16 -8.17 -6.93
C VAL A 527 -11.02 -6.92 -7.78
N THR A 528 -11.64 -6.89 -8.96
CA THR A 528 -11.63 -5.70 -9.81
C THR A 528 -12.55 -4.63 -9.21
N SER A 529 -13.70 -5.00 -8.64
CA SER A 529 -14.57 -4.07 -7.90
C SER A 529 -13.82 -3.32 -6.78
N LEU A 530 -13.04 -4.03 -5.95
CA LEU A 530 -12.19 -3.44 -4.91
C LEU A 530 -11.21 -2.40 -5.49
N ARG A 531 -10.54 -2.71 -6.62
CA ARG A 531 -9.61 -1.78 -7.28
C ARG A 531 -10.28 -0.46 -7.65
N PHE A 532 -11.51 -0.51 -8.19
CA PHE A 532 -12.25 0.69 -8.56
C PHE A 532 -12.66 1.53 -7.34
N LEU A 533 -13.07 0.90 -6.23
CA LEU A 533 -13.41 1.61 -4.99
C LEU A 533 -12.19 2.32 -4.37
N LEU A 534 -11.04 1.65 -4.32
CA LEU A 534 -9.80 2.25 -3.81
C LEU A 534 -9.28 3.37 -4.71
N HIS A 535 -9.54 3.30 -6.02
CA HIS A 535 -9.22 4.37 -6.96
C HIS A 535 -10.14 5.59 -6.79
N VAL A 536 -11.46 5.39 -6.70
CA VAL A 536 -12.42 6.50 -6.44
C VAL A 536 -12.01 7.28 -5.20
N GLN A 537 -11.61 6.56 -4.16
CA GLN A 537 -11.13 7.13 -2.91
C GLN A 537 -9.96 8.11 -3.10
N GLU A 538 -9.08 7.95 -4.11
CA GLU A 538 -7.91 8.80 -4.39
C GLU A 538 -8.25 10.30 -4.45
N SER A 539 -9.42 10.65 -4.99
CA SER A 539 -9.89 12.04 -5.13
C SER A 539 -10.80 12.53 -4.00
N LEU A 540 -11.19 11.68 -3.04
CA LEU A 540 -12.15 12.06 -1.98
C LEU A 540 -11.48 12.62 -0.73
N GLY A 541 -12.17 13.57 -0.09
CA GLY A 541 -11.87 13.98 1.28
C GLY A 541 -12.42 12.98 2.34
N PRO A 542 -12.00 13.10 3.61
CA PRO A 542 -12.31 12.15 4.68
C PRO A 542 -13.79 11.73 4.82
N GLU A 543 -14.73 12.67 4.70
CA GLU A 543 -16.16 12.40 4.90
C GLU A 543 -16.79 11.68 3.69
N ASP A 544 -16.45 12.11 2.47
CA ASP A 544 -16.88 11.44 1.23
C ASP A 544 -16.28 10.04 1.13
N ALA A 545 -15.02 9.87 1.56
CA ALA A 545 -14.39 8.56 1.70
C ALA A 545 -15.12 7.68 2.74
N ALA A 546 -15.52 8.23 3.90
CA ALA A 546 -16.34 7.49 4.87
C ALA A 546 -17.72 7.08 4.30
N ALA A 547 -18.33 7.93 3.49
CA ALA A 547 -19.55 7.61 2.75
C ALA A 547 -19.32 6.51 1.70
N LEU A 548 -18.21 6.55 0.94
CA LEU A 548 -17.81 5.49 0.02
C LEU A 548 -17.57 4.15 0.76
N ALA A 549 -17.02 4.20 1.98
CA ALA A 549 -16.85 3.02 2.82
C ALA A 549 -18.21 2.44 3.27
N ARG A 550 -19.21 3.29 3.58
CA ARG A 550 -20.59 2.85 3.81
C ARG A 550 -21.18 2.15 2.60
N MET A 551 -21.09 2.77 1.42
CA MET A 551 -21.54 2.16 0.16
C MET A 551 -20.85 0.80 -0.06
N SER A 552 -19.56 0.72 0.24
CA SER A 552 -18.77 -0.51 0.13
C SER A 552 -19.30 -1.61 1.07
N LEU A 553 -19.65 -1.29 2.31
CA LEU A 553 -20.33 -2.24 3.22
C LEU A 553 -21.71 -2.66 2.68
N GLU A 554 -22.51 -1.71 2.20
CA GLU A 554 -23.86 -1.96 1.66
C GLU A 554 -23.84 -2.90 0.42
N ILE A 555 -22.75 -2.94 -0.36
CA ILE A 555 -22.58 -3.86 -1.51
C ILE A 555 -21.76 -5.13 -1.19
N GLY A 556 -21.44 -5.39 0.08
CA GLY A 556 -20.66 -6.56 0.51
C GLY A 556 -19.15 -6.46 0.31
N GLN A 557 -18.62 -5.28 -0.04
CA GLN A 557 -17.19 -4.98 -0.18
C GLN A 557 -16.56 -4.54 1.15
N THR A 558 -16.60 -5.41 2.16
CA THR A 558 -15.93 -5.15 3.45
C THR A 558 -14.43 -4.81 3.33
N PRO A 559 -13.64 -5.46 2.46
CA PRO A 559 -12.21 -5.13 2.32
C PRO A 559 -11.99 -3.71 1.80
N ALA A 560 -12.86 -3.22 0.91
CA ALA A 560 -12.81 -1.84 0.45
C ALA A 560 -13.10 -0.88 1.61
N ALA A 561 -14.15 -1.12 2.39
CA ALA A 561 -14.49 -0.28 3.54
C ALA A 561 -13.34 -0.15 4.56
N VAL A 562 -12.68 -1.27 4.90
CA VAL A 562 -11.53 -1.29 5.83
C VAL A 562 -10.34 -0.50 5.27
N ARG A 563 -9.99 -0.70 3.99
CA ARG A 563 -8.88 0.02 3.32
C ARG A 563 -9.19 1.50 3.14
N ILE A 564 -10.45 1.84 2.83
CA ILE A 564 -10.91 3.22 2.74
C ILE A 564 -10.70 3.92 4.08
N ALA A 565 -11.23 3.33 5.14
CA ALA A 565 -11.08 3.85 6.50
C ALA A 565 -9.62 3.92 6.97
N LYS A 566 -8.76 2.95 6.60
CA LYS A 566 -7.31 2.99 6.90
C LYS A 566 -6.62 4.25 6.36
N ARG A 567 -6.96 4.70 5.14
CA ARG A 567 -6.41 5.97 4.63
C ARG A 567 -7.01 7.18 5.34
N VAL A 568 -8.31 7.18 5.59
CA VAL A 568 -8.98 8.28 6.32
C VAL A 568 -8.34 8.47 7.71
N VAL A 569 -7.91 7.38 8.35
CA VAL A 569 -7.09 7.39 9.58
C VAL A 569 -5.71 8.02 9.34
N ARG A 570 -5.04 7.77 8.21
CA ARG A 570 -3.79 8.46 7.85
C ARG A 570 -3.99 9.97 7.58
N GLU A 571 -5.19 10.38 7.21
CA GLU A 571 -5.61 11.79 7.05
C GLU A 571 -6.12 12.42 8.38
N GLY A 572 -5.99 11.71 9.51
CA GLY A 572 -6.28 12.23 10.85
C GLY A 572 -7.71 12.00 11.36
N ALA A 573 -8.61 11.42 10.55
CA ALA A 573 -10.01 11.19 10.92
C ALA A 573 -10.31 9.70 11.13
N VAL A 574 -11.22 9.36 12.05
CA VAL A 574 -11.56 7.96 12.33
C VAL A 574 -13.06 7.77 12.23
N TRP A 575 -13.50 6.81 11.41
CA TRP A 575 -14.86 6.26 11.44
C TRP A 575 -14.78 4.79 11.88
N PRO A 576 -15.00 4.49 13.17
CA PRO A 576 -14.90 3.14 13.73
C PRO A 576 -15.77 2.12 12.99
N ASP A 577 -16.92 2.57 12.47
CA ASP A 577 -17.87 1.76 11.73
C ASP A 577 -17.27 1.04 10.51
N ALA A 578 -16.53 1.78 9.67
CA ALA A 578 -15.82 1.22 8.52
C ALA A 578 -14.40 0.75 8.87
N TYR A 579 -13.77 1.33 9.90
CA TYR A 579 -12.40 0.98 10.27
C TYR A 579 -12.30 -0.34 11.03
N TYR A 580 -13.36 -0.76 11.72
CA TYR A 580 -13.48 -2.00 12.51
C TYR A 580 -14.86 -2.65 12.29
N PRO A 581 -15.25 -3.02 11.06
CA PRO A 581 -16.64 -3.33 10.72
C PRO A 581 -17.11 -4.59 11.44
N LEU A 582 -18.32 -4.52 12.00
CA LEU A 582 -19.06 -5.70 12.48
C LEU A 582 -19.69 -6.37 11.27
N THR A 583 -19.33 -7.62 11.02
CA THR A 583 -19.87 -8.43 9.91
C THR A 583 -20.06 -9.86 10.38
N GLY A 584 -21.07 -10.56 9.86
CA GLY A 584 -21.30 -11.97 10.16
C GLY A 584 -20.25 -12.93 9.60
N GLN A 585 -19.22 -12.42 8.91
CA GLN A 585 -18.16 -13.23 8.29
C GLN A 585 -17.36 -14.07 9.30
N THR A 586 -17.41 -13.75 10.60
CA THR A 586 -16.76 -14.52 11.66
C THR A 586 -17.72 -15.31 12.55
N ASP A 587 -19.02 -15.39 12.21
CA ASP A 587 -20.05 -16.02 13.07
C ASP A 587 -19.86 -17.53 13.26
N ALA A 588 -19.05 -18.17 12.41
CA ALA A 588 -18.62 -19.55 12.54
C ALA A 588 -17.48 -19.77 13.57
N ALA A 589 -16.95 -18.70 14.17
CA ALA A 589 -15.87 -18.79 15.16
C ALA A 589 -16.33 -19.50 16.44
N ARG A 590 -15.53 -20.45 16.95
CA ARG A 590 -15.83 -21.23 18.15
C ARG A 590 -14.57 -21.39 18.99
N GLY A 591 -14.72 -21.44 20.32
CA GLY A 591 -13.60 -21.59 21.26
C GLY A 591 -12.73 -20.35 21.48
N ILE A 592 -13.09 -19.20 20.89
CA ILE A 592 -12.41 -17.90 21.08
C ILE A 592 -13.45 -16.78 21.25
N PRO A 593 -13.10 -15.64 21.88
CA PRO A 593 -13.98 -14.47 21.96
C PRO A 593 -14.28 -13.86 20.58
N PRO A 594 -15.52 -13.39 20.30
CA PRO A 594 -15.89 -12.80 19.00
C PRO A 594 -15.03 -11.59 18.61
N GLU A 595 -14.67 -10.73 19.57
CA GLU A 595 -13.81 -9.57 19.31
C GLU A 595 -12.41 -9.98 18.83
N LEU A 596 -11.92 -11.15 19.24
CA LEU A 596 -10.61 -11.67 18.87
C LEU A 596 -10.66 -12.31 17.48
N ALA A 597 -11.75 -13.02 17.15
CA ALA A 597 -11.99 -13.53 15.79
C ALA A 597 -12.01 -12.38 14.77
N LEU A 598 -12.75 -11.31 15.08
CA LEU A 598 -12.82 -10.08 14.28
C LEU A 598 -11.47 -9.35 14.20
N ALA A 599 -10.74 -9.21 15.32
CA ALA A 599 -9.41 -8.59 15.34
C ALA A 599 -8.40 -9.33 14.45
N ILE A 600 -8.37 -10.67 14.53
CA ILE A 600 -7.48 -11.51 13.70
C ILE A 600 -7.91 -11.43 12.24
N ALA A 601 -9.19 -11.68 11.91
CA ALA A 601 -9.63 -11.68 10.51
C ALA A 601 -9.45 -10.31 9.82
N ARG A 602 -9.62 -9.21 10.55
CA ARG A 602 -9.31 -7.85 10.09
C ARG A 602 -7.80 -7.64 9.88
N GLN A 603 -6.96 -8.13 10.78
CA GLN A 603 -5.51 -7.95 10.67
C GLN A 603 -4.88 -8.85 9.57
N GLU A 604 -5.42 -10.04 9.37
CA GLU A 604 -4.92 -11.03 8.41
C GLU A 604 -5.35 -10.72 6.98
N SER A 605 -6.63 -10.44 6.74
CA SER A 605 -7.21 -10.30 5.39
C SER A 605 -8.00 -9.02 5.17
N GLU A 606 -8.15 -8.16 6.18
CA GLU A 606 -9.07 -7.02 6.14
C GLU A 606 -10.54 -7.46 5.92
N LEU A 607 -10.88 -8.65 6.45
CA LEU A 607 -12.16 -9.32 6.23
C LEU A 607 -12.44 -9.63 4.74
N ASN A 608 -11.38 -10.04 4.01
CA ASN A 608 -11.46 -10.53 2.64
C ASN A 608 -11.48 -12.07 2.61
N PRO A 609 -12.61 -12.72 2.27
CA PRO A 609 -12.71 -14.16 2.26
C PRO A 609 -11.93 -14.84 1.13
N VAL A 610 -11.61 -14.13 0.04
CA VAL A 610 -10.86 -14.66 -1.11
C VAL A 610 -9.37 -14.31 -1.09
N ALA A 611 -8.86 -13.71 0.00
CA ALA A 611 -7.46 -13.30 0.11
C ALA A 611 -6.48 -14.48 0.00
N VAL A 612 -5.43 -14.31 -0.80
CA VAL A 612 -4.30 -15.24 -0.89
C VAL A 612 -3.00 -14.44 -0.78
N SER A 613 -2.16 -14.72 0.22
CA SER A 613 -0.84 -14.08 0.34
C SER A 613 0.18 -14.65 -0.65
N PRO A 614 1.27 -13.92 -0.96
CA PRO A 614 2.38 -14.46 -1.76
C PRO A 614 3.02 -15.72 -1.18
N ALA A 615 2.96 -15.92 0.15
CA ALA A 615 3.41 -17.13 0.82
C ALA A 615 2.42 -18.31 0.72
N GLY A 616 1.21 -18.07 0.19
CA GLY A 616 0.16 -19.08 0.01
C GLY A 616 -0.82 -19.22 1.18
N ALA A 617 -0.83 -18.30 2.14
CA ALA A 617 -1.84 -18.19 3.19
C ALA A 617 -3.20 -17.79 2.61
N ARG A 618 -4.32 -18.24 3.19
CA ARG A 618 -5.64 -18.20 2.52
C ARG A 618 -6.81 -17.78 3.43
N GLY A 619 -7.71 -16.99 2.84
CA GLY A 619 -9.01 -16.59 3.37
C GLY A 619 -8.97 -15.64 4.57
N LEU A 620 -10.10 -15.55 5.26
CA LEU A 620 -10.34 -14.56 6.34
C LEU A 620 -9.25 -14.54 7.41
N MET A 621 -8.83 -15.72 7.87
CA MET A 621 -7.83 -15.88 8.93
C MET A 621 -6.44 -16.29 8.38
N GLN A 622 -6.18 -16.07 7.08
CA GLN A 622 -4.90 -16.35 6.40
C GLN A 622 -4.21 -17.66 6.84
N LEU A 623 -4.93 -18.77 6.72
CA LEU A 623 -4.35 -20.07 7.06
C LEU A 623 -3.38 -20.56 5.98
N MET A 624 -2.19 -20.95 6.41
CA MET A 624 -1.28 -21.75 5.59
C MET A 624 -1.89 -23.13 5.31
N PRO A 625 -1.77 -23.69 4.09
CA PRO A 625 -2.35 -24.99 3.73
C PRO A 625 -1.96 -26.14 4.67
N GLY A 626 -0.72 -26.17 5.17
CA GLY A 626 -0.26 -27.15 6.15
C GLY A 626 -0.95 -27.03 7.51
N THR A 627 -1.08 -25.80 8.03
CA THR A 627 -1.81 -25.52 9.28
C THR A 627 -3.28 -25.88 9.16
N ALA A 628 -3.93 -25.48 8.06
CA ALA A 628 -5.32 -25.84 7.78
C ALA A 628 -5.52 -27.36 7.70
N LYS A 629 -4.59 -28.11 7.09
CA LYS A 629 -4.66 -29.57 7.01
C LYS A 629 -4.52 -30.24 8.38
N LYS A 630 -3.58 -29.78 9.23
CA LYS A 630 -3.47 -30.23 10.63
C LYS A 630 -4.81 -30.05 11.36
N VAL A 631 -5.29 -28.80 11.38
CA VAL A 631 -6.44 -28.40 12.18
C VAL A 631 -7.76 -29.01 11.68
N ALA A 632 -7.89 -29.24 10.37
CA ALA A 632 -9.01 -30.01 9.83
C ALA A 632 -9.00 -31.45 10.36
N GLY A 633 -7.82 -32.09 10.43
CA GLY A 633 -7.65 -33.40 11.06
C GLY A 633 -8.00 -33.40 12.55
N ASP A 634 -7.52 -32.42 13.31
CA ASP A 634 -7.81 -32.28 14.75
C ASP A 634 -9.32 -32.10 15.06
N LEU A 635 -10.09 -31.58 14.09
CA LEU A 635 -11.54 -31.39 14.17
C LEU A 635 -12.35 -32.52 13.51
N GLY A 636 -11.71 -33.55 12.94
CA GLY A 636 -12.39 -34.60 12.18
C GLY A 636 -13.05 -34.12 10.88
N LEU A 637 -12.63 -32.97 10.34
CA LEU A 637 -13.17 -32.36 9.12
C LEU A 637 -12.36 -32.78 7.89
N PRO A 638 -13.00 -33.02 6.72
CA PRO A 638 -12.27 -33.24 5.48
C PRO A 638 -11.49 -31.98 5.08
N TYR A 639 -10.21 -32.16 4.71
CA TYR A 639 -9.37 -31.08 4.24
C TYR A 639 -9.72 -30.67 2.80
N SER A 640 -9.94 -29.37 2.55
CA SER A 640 -10.05 -28.82 1.20
C SER A 640 -9.36 -27.46 1.10
N GLN A 641 -8.34 -27.35 0.26
CA GLN A 641 -7.61 -26.11 0.04
C GLN A 641 -8.47 -25.04 -0.67
N ALA A 642 -9.40 -25.45 -1.55
CA ALA A 642 -10.29 -24.53 -2.26
C ALA A 642 -11.30 -23.86 -1.31
N ARG A 643 -11.83 -24.63 -0.35
CA ARG A 643 -12.74 -24.11 0.69
C ARG A 643 -12.10 -23.05 1.57
N LEU A 644 -10.78 -22.98 1.68
CA LEU A 644 -10.11 -21.90 2.41
C LEU A 644 -10.37 -20.50 1.82
N THR A 645 -10.81 -20.40 0.55
CA THR A 645 -11.20 -19.13 -0.09
C THR A 645 -12.62 -19.10 -0.64
N SER A 646 -13.27 -20.26 -0.83
CA SER A 646 -14.66 -20.35 -1.31
C SER A 646 -15.70 -20.57 -0.21
N ASP A 647 -15.27 -20.81 1.03
CA ASP A 647 -16.12 -21.14 2.19
C ASP A 647 -15.57 -20.41 3.42
N PRO A 648 -16.06 -19.18 3.70
CA PRO A 648 -15.59 -18.35 4.81
C PRO A 648 -15.75 -19.04 6.17
N ASP A 649 -16.87 -19.75 6.34
CA ASP A 649 -17.23 -20.52 7.53
C ASP A 649 -16.18 -21.60 7.85
N TYR A 650 -15.77 -22.36 6.82
CA TYR A 650 -14.72 -23.36 6.95
C TYR A 650 -13.38 -22.72 7.32
N ASN A 651 -13.00 -21.62 6.66
CA ASN A 651 -11.77 -20.89 6.99
C ASN A 651 -11.76 -20.42 8.46
N VAL A 652 -12.85 -19.81 8.92
CA VAL A 652 -12.98 -19.26 10.27
C VAL A 652 -13.03 -20.35 11.34
N ARG A 653 -13.70 -21.49 11.10
CA ARG A 653 -13.70 -22.63 12.03
C ARG A 653 -12.28 -23.17 12.26
N LEU A 654 -11.53 -23.38 11.19
CA LEU A 654 -10.13 -23.82 11.27
C LEU A 654 -9.24 -22.76 11.95
N GLY A 655 -9.40 -21.48 11.58
CA GLY A 655 -8.56 -20.41 12.12
C GLY A 655 -8.83 -20.15 13.60
N SER A 656 -10.08 -20.22 14.02
CA SER A 656 -10.50 -20.11 15.42
C SER A 656 -9.94 -21.27 16.26
N ARG A 657 -9.99 -22.50 15.75
CA ARG A 657 -9.38 -23.65 16.44
C ARG A 657 -7.86 -23.50 16.58
N TYR A 658 -7.16 -23.06 15.53
CA TYR A 658 -5.71 -22.82 15.62
C TYR A 658 -5.38 -21.72 16.64
N LEU A 659 -6.17 -20.65 16.67
CA LEU A 659 -5.99 -19.58 17.66
C LEU A 659 -6.29 -20.04 19.09
N ALA A 660 -7.31 -20.88 19.28
CA ALA A 660 -7.59 -21.50 20.58
C ALA A 660 -6.42 -22.38 21.08
N GLU A 661 -5.75 -23.11 20.17
CA GLU A 661 -4.51 -23.84 20.49
C GLU A 661 -3.38 -22.90 20.93
N MET A 662 -3.24 -21.73 20.29
CA MET A 662 -2.24 -20.73 20.70
C MET A 662 -2.59 -20.08 22.05
N LEU A 663 -3.86 -19.75 22.30
CA LEU A 663 -4.29 -19.25 23.60
C LEU A 663 -4.04 -20.27 24.71
N ALA A 664 -4.35 -21.55 24.47
CA ALA A 664 -4.07 -22.62 25.43
C ALA A 664 -2.57 -22.80 25.71
N ARG A 665 -1.71 -22.71 24.67
CA ARG A 665 -0.24 -22.81 24.82
C ARG A 665 0.36 -21.69 25.69
N TYR A 666 -0.23 -20.50 25.66
CA TYR A 666 0.30 -19.31 26.35
C TYR A 666 -0.58 -18.85 27.52
N ASP A 667 -1.30 -19.78 28.16
CA ASP A 667 -2.12 -19.54 29.36
C ASP A 667 -3.08 -18.34 29.18
N GLY A 668 -3.77 -18.28 28.04
CA GLY A 668 -4.73 -17.22 27.71
C GLY A 668 -4.14 -15.86 27.36
N SER A 669 -2.81 -15.70 27.25
CA SER A 669 -2.19 -14.42 26.84
C SER A 669 -2.42 -14.13 25.37
N VAL A 670 -3.16 -13.05 25.07
CA VAL A 670 -3.48 -12.68 23.68
C VAL A 670 -2.25 -12.23 22.91
N ILE A 671 -1.33 -11.48 23.52
CA ILE A 671 -0.15 -10.98 22.80
C ILE A 671 0.79 -12.11 22.38
N LEU A 672 0.94 -13.15 23.22
CA LEU A 672 1.73 -14.32 22.89
C LEU A 672 1.02 -15.21 21.86
N ALA A 673 -0.30 -15.39 22.00
CA ALA A 673 -1.09 -16.14 21.03
C ALA A 673 -1.09 -15.47 19.63
N ALA A 674 -1.26 -14.15 19.56
CA ALA A 674 -1.18 -13.37 18.33
C ALA A 674 0.24 -13.40 17.71
N ALA A 675 1.28 -13.27 18.55
CA ALA A 675 2.66 -13.41 18.09
C ALA A 675 2.94 -14.80 17.52
N ALA A 676 2.40 -15.86 18.13
CA ALA A 676 2.58 -17.24 17.70
C ALA A 676 1.71 -17.61 16.49
N TYR A 677 0.56 -16.95 16.32
CA TYR A 677 -0.27 -17.08 15.12
C TYR A 677 0.50 -16.59 13.89
N ASN A 678 1.05 -15.36 13.95
CA ASN A 678 1.80 -14.74 12.85
C ASN A 678 3.23 -15.32 12.67
N ALA A 679 4.02 -15.45 13.75
CA ALA A 679 5.42 -15.86 13.67
C ALA A 679 5.69 -17.35 13.95
N GLY A 680 4.68 -18.13 14.32
CA GLY A 680 4.80 -19.52 14.74
C GLY A 680 5.28 -19.68 16.20
N PRO A 681 4.73 -20.64 16.97
CA PRO A 681 4.98 -20.77 18.40
C PRO A 681 6.46 -20.95 18.76
N ASN A 682 7.19 -21.77 18.01
CA ASN A 682 8.62 -22.04 18.25
C ASN A 682 9.51 -20.78 18.23
N ARG A 683 9.08 -19.68 17.58
CA ARG A 683 9.77 -18.39 17.65
C ARG A 683 9.44 -17.64 18.93
N VAL A 684 8.16 -17.62 19.32
CA VAL A 684 7.69 -17.02 20.57
C VAL A 684 8.31 -17.70 21.78
N ASP A 685 8.37 -19.04 21.83
CA ASP A 685 9.02 -19.77 22.92
C ASP A 685 10.50 -19.36 23.10
N ARG A 686 11.21 -19.15 21.98
CA ARG A 686 12.59 -18.65 21.99
C ARG A 686 12.66 -17.20 22.49
N TRP A 687 11.72 -16.35 22.09
CA TRP A 687 11.65 -14.96 22.55
C TRP A 687 11.35 -14.88 24.05
N LEU A 688 10.49 -15.76 24.58
CA LEU A 688 10.26 -15.90 26.03
C LEU A 688 11.56 -16.27 26.76
N GLY A 689 12.32 -17.23 26.23
CA GLY A 689 13.63 -17.61 26.79
C GLY A 689 14.74 -16.55 26.64
N THR A 690 14.62 -15.60 25.70
CA THR A 690 15.66 -14.59 25.42
C THR A 690 15.35 -13.23 26.07
N TYR A 691 14.08 -12.83 26.13
CA TYR A 691 13.63 -11.50 26.55
C TYR A 691 12.74 -11.53 27.80
N GLY A 692 12.61 -12.69 28.44
CA GLY A 692 11.68 -12.93 29.54
C GLY A 692 10.25 -13.20 29.08
N ASP A 693 9.42 -13.63 30.03
CA ASP A 693 8.00 -13.91 29.81
C ASP A 693 7.15 -12.72 30.28
N PRO A 694 6.40 -12.03 29.39
CA PRO A 694 5.64 -10.82 29.71
C PRO A 694 4.45 -11.05 30.64
N ARG A 695 4.16 -12.32 30.99
CA ARG A 695 3.15 -12.71 31.98
C ARG A 695 3.74 -12.80 33.40
N ARG A 696 5.06 -12.66 33.56
CA ARG A 696 5.77 -12.78 34.84
C ARG A 696 6.05 -11.38 35.42
N PRO A 697 6.04 -11.21 36.75
CA PRO A 697 6.51 -9.99 37.38
C PRO A 697 7.94 -9.63 36.94
N GLY A 698 8.22 -8.34 36.76
CA GLY A 698 9.53 -7.83 36.34
C GLY A 698 9.73 -7.71 34.82
N VAL A 699 8.83 -8.22 33.98
CA VAL A 699 8.86 -8.01 32.53
C VAL A 699 7.74 -7.04 32.13
N ASP A 700 8.07 -5.82 31.69
CA ASP A 700 7.08 -4.88 31.14
C ASP A 700 6.59 -5.40 29.77
N PRO A 701 5.30 -5.73 29.61
CA PRO A 701 4.79 -6.34 28.39
C PRO A 701 4.75 -5.36 27.20
N VAL A 702 4.77 -4.04 27.45
CA VAL A 702 4.93 -3.01 26.41
C VAL A 702 6.36 -3.04 25.86
N LEU A 703 7.36 -3.13 26.74
CA LEU A 703 8.77 -3.24 26.34
C LEU A 703 9.08 -4.59 25.68
N TRP A 704 8.49 -5.67 26.17
CA TRP A 704 8.59 -6.98 25.53
C TRP A 704 8.03 -6.94 24.10
N THR A 705 6.86 -6.33 23.90
CA THR A 705 6.25 -6.13 22.58
C THR A 705 7.17 -5.32 21.66
N GLU A 706 7.82 -4.26 22.16
CA GLU A 706 8.79 -3.50 21.37
C GLU A 706 10.06 -4.28 21.01
N THR A 707 10.43 -5.26 21.82
CA THR A 707 11.64 -6.10 21.64
C THR A 707 11.48 -7.14 20.52
N ILE A 708 10.25 -7.58 20.22
CA ILE A 708 9.91 -8.56 19.15
C ILE A 708 10.75 -8.30 17.88
N PRO A 709 11.59 -9.26 17.44
CA PRO A 709 12.55 -9.03 16.35
C PRO A 709 11.93 -8.62 15.02
N PHE A 710 10.80 -9.23 14.65
CA PHE A 710 10.13 -8.98 13.38
C PHE A 710 9.24 -7.73 13.47
N ARG A 711 9.47 -6.74 12.60
CA ARG A 711 8.64 -5.51 12.52
C ARG A 711 7.17 -5.84 12.25
N GLU A 712 6.93 -6.80 11.37
CA GLU A 712 5.59 -7.32 11.07
C GLU A 712 4.90 -7.85 12.32
N THR A 713 5.47 -8.86 12.98
CA THR A 713 4.88 -9.46 14.19
C THR A 713 4.70 -8.47 15.34
N ARG A 714 5.64 -7.53 15.56
CA ARG A 714 5.47 -6.46 16.56
C ARG A 714 4.24 -5.60 16.23
N ASN A 715 4.14 -5.15 14.99
CA ASN A 715 3.03 -4.33 14.55
C ASN A 715 1.70 -5.12 14.64
N TYR A 716 1.71 -6.38 14.21
CA TYR A 716 0.58 -7.32 14.28
C TYR A 716 0.05 -7.46 15.72
N VAL A 717 0.92 -7.74 16.70
CA VAL A 717 0.54 -7.83 18.11
C VAL A 717 -0.10 -6.53 18.60
N GLN A 718 0.48 -5.37 18.26
CA GLN A 718 -0.11 -4.07 18.60
C GLN A 718 -1.48 -3.85 17.94
N ARG A 719 -1.65 -4.21 16.65
CA ARG A 719 -2.92 -4.07 15.92
C ARG A 719 -4.00 -5.01 16.47
N VAL A 720 -3.67 -6.26 16.80
CA VAL A 720 -4.64 -7.20 17.39
C VAL A 720 -5.07 -6.74 18.78
N ALA A 721 -4.11 -6.34 19.63
CA ALA A 721 -4.41 -5.90 21.00
C ALA A 721 -5.26 -4.63 21.05
N GLU A 722 -4.94 -3.59 20.25
CA GLU A 722 -5.75 -2.36 20.21
C GLU A 722 -7.17 -2.61 19.66
N SER A 723 -7.31 -3.56 18.73
CA SER A 723 -8.61 -3.91 18.12
C SER A 723 -9.60 -4.49 19.13
N LEU A 724 -9.14 -5.15 20.20
CA LEU A 724 -10.05 -5.80 21.16
C LEU A 724 -10.95 -4.80 21.88
N HIS A 725 -10.41 -3.68 22.35
CA HIS A 725 -11.20 -2.65 23.02
C HIS A 725 -12.26 -2.06 22.07
N VAL A 726 -11.87 -1.81 20.81
CA VAL A 726 -12.77 -1.25 19.80
C VAL A 726 -13.89 -2.24 19.47
N TYR A 727 -13.56 -3.50 19.15
CA TYR A 727 -14.56 -4.51 18.83
C TYR A 727 -15.48 -4.84 20.02
N ARG A 728 -14.96 -4.94 21.26
CA ARG A 728 -15.78 -5.09 22.47
C ARG A 728 -16.79 -3.95 22.62
N SER A 729 -16.32 -2.73 22.45
CA SER A 729 -17.16 -1.52 22.55
C SER A 729 -18.26 -1.53 21.49
N ARG A 730 -17.91 -1.82 20.23
CA ARG A 730 -18.86 -1.91 19.13
C ARG A 730 -19.88 -3.04 19.30
N ILE A 731 -19.46 -4.23 19.71
CA ILE A 731 -20.35 -5.37 19.99
C ILE A 731 -21.33 -5.05 21.14
N ALA A 732 -20.85 -4.35 22.18
CA ALA A 732 -21.66 -3.98 23.34
C ALA A 732 -22.54 -2.72 23.11
N GLY A 733 -22.41 -2.03 21.98
CA GLY A 733 -23.12 -0.77 21.70
C GLY A 733 -22.74 0.42 22.59
N ARG A 734 -21.67 0.30 23.40
CA ARG A 734 -21.18 1.32 24.35
C ARG A 734 -19.68 1.17 24.56
N ALA A 735 -18.92 2.28 24.64
CA ALA A 735 -17.49 2.16 24.90
C ALA A 735 -17.25 1.80 26.38
N GLY A 736 -16.78 0.57 26.59
CA GLY A 736 -16.47 -0.01 27.90
C GLY A 736 -15.00 0.24 28.31
N PRO A 737 -14.56 -0.25 29.47
CA PRO A 737 -13.18 -0.09 29.93
C PRO A 737 -12.16 -0.52 28.87
N ILE A 738 -11.08 0.27 28.71
CA ILE A 738 -10.02 0.05 27.72
C ILE A 738 -9.36 -1.32 27.96
N GLY A 739 -8.76 -1.51 29.14
CA GLY A 739 -8.24 -2.79 29.60
C GLY A 739 -7.02 -3.30 28.84
N LEU A 740 -6.32 -2.44 28.09
CA LEU A 740 -5.18 -2.84 27.26
C LEU A 740 -4.02 -3.32 28.14
N SER A 741 -3.66 -2.60 29.21
CA SER A 741 -2.60 -3.04 30.14
C SER A 741 -2.88 -4.42 30.74
N ARG A 742 -4.16 -4.77 30.95
CA ARG A 742 -4.58 -6.12 31.38
C ARG A 742 -4.40 -7.15 30.26
N VAL A 743 -4.82 -6.86 29.04
CA VAL A 743 -4.62 -7.72 27.85
C VAL A 743 -3.14 -7.99 27.57
N LEU A 744 -2.26 -7.04 27.90
CA LEU A 744 -0.81 -7.17 27.75
C LEU A 744 -0.17 -8.06 28.82
N GLY A 745 -0.49 -7.84 30.10
CA GLY A 745 0.20 -8.49 31.23
C GLY A 745 -0.49 -9.72 31.82
N ALA A 746 -1.76 -9.97 31.51
CA ALA A 746 -2.55 -11.03 32.15
C ALA A 746 -3.25 -11.96 31.14
N PRO A 747 -3.54 -13.22 31.53
CA PRO A 747 -4.46 -14.10 30.82
C PRO A 747 -5.83 -13.47 30.56
N LEU A 748 -6.50 -13.88 29.47
CA LEU A 748 -7.96 -13.81 29.37
C LEU A 748 -8.62 -14.86 30.31
N SER A 749 -8.54 -14.64 31.62
CA SER A 749 -9.22 -15.48 32.61
C SER A 749 -10.64 -15.00 32.88
N GLY A 750 -11.60 -15.89 32.66
CA GLY A 750 -13.01 -15.74 33.02
C GLY A 750 -13.96 -15.73 31.81
N PRO A 751 -15.20 -16.23 31.96
CA PRO A 751 -16.23 -15.96 30.96
C PRO A 751 -16.45 -14.44 30.92
N LEU A 752 -16.39 -13.87 29.71
CA LEU A 752 -16.93 -12.53 29.49
C LEU A 752 -18.39 -12.54 29.95
N PRO A 753 -18.92 -11.44 30.55
CA PRO A 753 -20.35 -11.36 30.83
C PRO A 753 -21.09 -11.67 29.54
N ALA A 754 -21.99 -12.65 29.59
CA ALA A 754 -22.69 -13.12 28.41
C ALA A 754 -23.24 -11.92 27.66
N ALA A 755 -22.81 -11.74 26.40
CA ALA A 755 -23.43 -10.73 25.56
C ALA A 755 -24.94 -11.00 25.61
N PRO A 756 -25.79 -9.98 25.85
CA PRO A 756 -27.22 -10.18 25.71
C PRO A 756 -27.42 -10.73 24.30
N VAL A 757 -28.16 -11.82 24.17
CA VAL A 757 -28.53 -12.36 22.87
C VAL A 757 -29.40 -11.30 22.20
N VAL A 758 -28.77 -10.44 21.41
CA VAL A 758 -29.47 -9.47 20.58
C VAL A 758 -30.15 -10.29 19.50
N ALA A 759 -31.39 -10.69 19.77
CA ALA A 759 -32.28 -11.22 18.76
C ALA A 759 -32.26 -10.23 17.58
N ALA A 760 -32.08 -10.77 16.37
CA ALA A 760 -31.99 -9.95 15.17
C ALA A 760 -33.18 -9.00 15.11
N ALA A 761 -32.91 -7.69 15.11
CA ALA A 761 -33.97 -6.69 15.02
C ALA A 761 -34.74 -6.93 13.71
N PRO A 762 -36.08 -7.05 13.75
CA PRO A 762 -36.85 -7.30 12.55
C PRO A 762 -36.72 -6.10 11.60
N VAL A 763 -36.56 -6.39 10.31
CA VAL A 763 -36.53 -5.37 9.27
C VAL A 763 -37.92 -4.72 9.18
N VAL A 764 -38.09 -3.55 9.80
CA VAL A 764 -39.33 -2.78 9.72
C VAL A 764 -39.41 -2.11 8.35
N ALA A 765 -40.39 -2.53 7.54
CA ALA A 765 -40.70 -1.88 6.29
C ALA A 765 -41.27 -0.46 6.56
N VAL A 766 -40.71 0.55 5.88
CA VAL A 766 -41.15 1.95 6.02
C VAL A 766 -42.36 2.19 5.12
N ALA A 767 -43.51 2.51 5.73
CA ALA A 767 -44.65 3.12 5.06
C ALA A 767 -44.54 4.67 5.11
N PRO A 768 -45.08 5.40 4.12
CA PRO A 768 -44.89 6.85 4.00
C PRO A 768 -45.78 7.65 4.96
N ALA A 769 -45.25 8.74 5.51
CA ALA A 769 -45.98 9.68 6.36
C ALA A 769 -46.73 10.75 5.55
N PRO A 770 -47.92 11.21 5.98
CA PRO A 770 -48.66 12.30 5.34
C PRO A 770 -48.16 13.68 5.81
N ALA A 771 -48.30 14.69 4.94
CA ALA A 771 -47.94 16.08 5.23
C ALA A 771 -49.01 16.82 6.06
N ARG A 772 -48.62 17.84 6.83
CA ARG A 772 -49.51 18.92 7.32
C ARG A 772 -48.77 20.23 7.67
N THR A 773 -49.10 21.24 6.88
CA THR A 773 -49.38 22.66 7.17
C THR A 773 -48.80 23.43 8.38
N SER A 774 -48.48 24.70 8.09
CA SER A 774 -48.05 25.80 8.96
C SER A 774 -49.18 26.54 9.70
N VAL A 775 -48.86 27.16 10.86
CA VAL A 775 -49.53 28.38 11.37
C VAL A 775 -48.50 29.29 12.08
N GLN A 776 -48.67 30.62 11.96
CA GLN A 776 -47.92 31.67 12.68
C GLN A 776 -48.79 32.34 13.77
N THR A 777 -48.15 32.85 14.83
CA THR A 777 -48.51 34.05 15.64
C THR A 777 -47.44 34.20 16.73
N ALA A 778 -47.15 35.34 17.37
CA ALA A 778 -47.19 36.79 17.14
C ALA A 778 -46.69 37.43 18.46
N ALA A 779 -45.91 38.51 18.44
CA ALA A 779 -45.37 39.20 19.63
C ALA A 779 -46.27 40.38 20.09
N PRO A 780 -46.09 40.93 21.32
CA PRO A 780 -45.22 42.11 21.56
C PRO A 780 -44.49 42.08 22.94
N ALA A 781 -43.66 43.05 23.41
CA ALA A 781 -42.70 44.01 22.81
C ALA A 781 -41.90 44.71 23.97
N ALA A 782 -41.22 45.84 23.68
CA ALA A 782 -40.52 46.79 24.57
C ALA A 782 -39.19 46.35 25.23
N ALA A 783 -38.11 47.15 25.36
CA ALA A 783 -37.46 48.21 24.56
C ALA A 783 -36.62 49.09 25.52
N ALA A 784 -35.30 49.10 25.39
CA ALA A 784 -34.43 50.15 25.89
C ALA A 784 -33.15 50.21 25.03
N GLN A 785 -32.84 51.38 24.48
CA GLN A 785 -31.67 51.61 23.63
C GLN A 785 -30.59 52.38 24.39
N ILE A 786 -29.32 52.04 24.18
CA ILE A 786 -28.21 52.98 24.31
C ILE A 786 -27.33 52.84 23.05
N THR A 787 -27.15 53.94 22.34
CA THR A 787 -26.34 54.05 21.12
C THR A 787 -24.99 54.69 21.43
N ARG A 788 -23.91 54.15 20.83
CA ARG A 788 -22.83 55.01 20.31
C ARG A 788 -22.08 54.35 19.15
N ALA A 789 -21.58 55.21 18.26
CA ALA A 789 -21.15 54.86 16.91
C ALA A 789 -19.78 54.16 16.83
N ALA A 790 -19.58 53.43 15.73
CA ALA A 790 -18.30 52.87 15.33
C ALA A 790 -17.47 53.87 14.50
N THR A 791 -16.16 53.78 14.63
CA THR A 791 -15.16 54.29 13.67
C THR A 791 -14.20 53.14 13.31
N PRO A 792 -13.74 53.04 12.05
CA PRO A 792 -12.85 51.96 11.63
C PRO A 792 -11.39 52.27 12.02
N VAL A 793 -10.65 51.23 12.41
CA VAL A 793 -9.18 51.29 12.62
C VAL A 793 -8.49 50.58 11.46
N GLU A 794 -7.46 51.22 10.90
CA GLU A 794 -6.64 50.70 9.81
C GLU A 794 -5.89 49.41 10.20
N VAL A 795 -5.81 48.47 9.25
CA VAL A 795 -4.92 47.30 9.34
C VAL A 795 -3.65 47.60 8.57
N VAL A 796 -2.60 48.03 9.27
CA VAL A 796 -1.26 48.18 8.70
C VAL A 796 -0.66 46.80 8.40
N THR A 797 -0.30 46.56 7.14
CA THR A 797 0.43 45.37 6.71
C THR A 797 1.93 45.56 6.88
N VAL A 798 2.58 44.68 7.64
CA VAL A 798 4.06 44.66 7.80
C VAL A 798 4.64 43.52 6.98
N ALA A 799 5.55 43.85 6.05
CA ALA A 799 6.23 42.89 5.20
C ALA A 799 7.46 42.27 5.92
N PRO A 800 7.80 40.99 5.67
CA PRO A 800 9.00 40.37 6.22
C PRO A 800 10.27 40.80 5.48
N ALA A 801 11.28 41.24 6.21
CA ALA A 801 12.59 41.64 5.67
C ALA A 801 13.47 40.43 5.31
N ALA A 802 14.34 40.60 4.31
CA ALA A 802 15.28 39.58 3.85
C ALA A 802 16.53 39.44 4.75
N PRO A 803 17.12 38.24 4.90
CA PRO A 803 18.36 38.05 5.65
C PRO A 803 19.60 38.47 4.85
N ALA A 804 20.43 39.32 5.44
CA ALA A 804 21.71 39.75 4.86
C ALA A 804 22.82 38.69 5.05
N ARG A 805 23.79 38.67 4.13
CA ARG A 805 25.03 37.86 4.23
C ARG A 805 25.98 38.42 5.29
N PRO A 806 26.68 37.59 6.08
CA PRO A 806 27.91 38.01 6.75
C PRO A 806 29.10 37.94 5.78
N ALA A 807 29.95 38.97 5.78
CA ALA A 807 31.23 38.98 5.10
C ALA A 807 32.30 38.20 5.91
N GLY A 808 33.38 37.79 5.23
CA GLY A 808 34.42 36.96 5.83
C GLY A 808 35.34 37.70 6.80
N LEU A 809 35.97 36.91 7.68
CA LEU A 809 37.08 37.35 8.54
C LEU A 809 38.21 36.32 8.38
N ALA A 810 39.32 36.77 7.80
CA ALA A 810 40.53 35.97 7.66
C ALA A 810 41.35 36.06 8.95
N VAL A 811 41.82 34.92 9.47
CA VAL A 811 42.88 34.85 10.48
C VAL A 811 43.90 33.82 10.01
N ALA A 812 45.15 34.25 9.90
CA ALA A 812 46.26 33.40 9.51
C ALA A 812 46.67 32.46 10.66
N ALA A 813 47.10 31.25 10.32
CA ALA A 813 47.76 30.34 11.25
C ALA A 813 49.08 29.88 10.62
N GLU A 814 50.19 30.41 11.13
CA GLU A 814 51.53 29.98 10.73
C GLU A 814 51.92 28.62 11.32
N ARG A 815 52.95 28.04 10.70
CA ARG A 815 53.46 26.69 10.97
C ARG A 815 54.21 26.63 12.29
N ARG A 816 54.11 25.48 12.99
CA ARG A 816 55.26 24.77 13.57
C ARG A 816 54.90 23.32 13.96
N ALA A 817 55.66 22.37 13.44
CA ALA A 817 55.85 21.06 14.06
C ALA A 817 57.05 21.13 15.02
N PRO A 818 57.28 20.14 15.90
CA PRO A 818 58.14 19.03 15.46
C PRO A 818 57.75 17.63 15.99
N ALA A 819 58.59 16.67 15.61
CA ALA A 819 58.40 15.22 15.62
C ALA A 819 58.44 14.49 16.98
N ALA A 820 57.79 13.30 16.98
CA ALA A 820 58.22 12.00 17.50
C ALA A 820 58.92 11.84 18.88
N THR A 821 58.46 10.84 19.66
CA THR A 821 59.14 9.53 19.85
C THR A 821 58.23 8.54 20.63
N ARG A 822 58.54 7.23 20.55
CA ARG A 822 57.71 6.09 21.00
C ARG A 822 58.00 5.61 22.44
N LEU A 823 57.17 4.62 22.87
CA LEU A 823 57.43 3.51 23.84
C LEU A 823 57.15 3.73 25.34
N ARG A 824 56.12 3.05 25.86
CA ARG A 824 56.23 1.84 26.72
C ARG A 824 54.85 1.26 27.10
N THR A 825 54.50 0.06 26.61
CA THR A 825 54.50 -1.26 27.31
C THR A 825 53.43 -1.45 28.41
N ALA A 826 52.52 -2.41 28.18
CA ALA A 826 51.65 -2.99 29.19
C ALA A 826 52.34 -4.13 29.97
N PRO A 827 51.81 -4.51 31.15
CA PRO A 827 52.13 -5.78 31.80
C PRO A 827 50.90 -6.71 31.93
N ARG A 828 51.08 -8.01 31.66
CA ARG A 828 50.44 -9.14 32.39
C ARG A 828 51.14 -10.48 32.05
N PRO A 829 51.13 -11.48 32.94
CA PRO A 829 52.06 -12.62 32.92
C PRO A 829 51.60 -13.78 32.00
N ARG A 830 52.56 -14.67 31.66
CA ARG A 830 52.37 -15.87 30.81
C ARG A 830 51.72 -17.04 31.58
N PRO A 831 51.22 -18.05 30.85
CA PRO A 831 51.99 -19.31 30.79
C PRO A 831 52.14 -19.93 29.38
N ARG A 832 53.24 -20.68 29.24
CA ARG A 832 53.69 -21.58 28.14
C ARG A 832 53.26 -21.26 26.71
#